data_AF-A0A1E4RUC1-F1
#
_entry.id   AF-A0A1E4RUC1-F1
#
_cell.length_a   1.000
_cell.length_b   1.000
_cell.length_c   1.000
_cell.angle_alpha   90.00
_cell.angle_beta   90.00
_cell.angle_gamma   90.00
#
_symmetry.space_group_name_H-M   'P 1'
#
loop_
_entity.id
_entity.type
_entity.pdbx_description
1 polymer ?
#
loop_
_entity_poly.entity_id
_entity_poly.type
_entity_poly.pdbx_seq_one_letter_code
_entity_poly.pdbx_strand_id
1 'polypeptide(L)'
;MAFSAASRSDEQIFSGRESSSSESEYDYDFFWRKDTPLTKILDIDTNTKDSHVARDERLLRLTGSHPFNCEPPLSLNYQQGFITPSHLHFVRNHGAVPVVDESEIMNWTFTVEGMVDNPLTLTLKDMIRDFPQYTTPITLCCAGNRRKEQNMVLKGKGFNWGASGVSTSLWTGCFLWDIISKANPSKKARYVWMEGGDDPAKGPYGTCVPLHMVRDTERMIMVAYKQNGEFLSPDHGKPLRCVLPGIIGGRSVKWLKRLVVSDVPSNNWYHYYDNKVLPTMVTNKMAAEEDHWWKDERYTIYDLNLQTITVYPENDERLIINETNESELYEIKGFGYNGGGKRIGRIEVSLDRGKTWTLCDIDYPEDRYREAGYVDLFGGTVNVCDRMSCLCWCFWSTKVEKKLFKSSKDIVVRGMDISMSAQPRNMYWNVTSMLNNWWYRVAIQPGDTADEVKFEHPCIANKAGGWMDRVKAQGGDILDRTWGEDDEDDSGPKVKKEVVDEDLEMMINPEKRDVIITAEELAKHANKEDPWFVVKGHVFTGTPFLDEHPGGVQAITNVAGEDATDDFIAIHSEGSKLLMKKFHIGRLETTAVSAPTDAVTEITPTLLNPKVWKKITLVKKEIISHDSRIFHFALESPEQTTGLPVGKHLFIRSKGPDGKLVMRAYTPKSNHKQKGILEILIKVYFPRGDIPGGKMTMILENMEMGTQIEAKGPTGEFEYLENGNFLYNEKPGRADSFLLLAGGSGITPCYQVIAEIVSQEKDNTKMKMFYANRALGDILCYEDLEGFKKFTNANLEIDYCLSETPEGWKGLTGYLNKELWDQYIEEQKKNGEFMVLVCGPPGMVGAIEKLVKESDLDPSRVVYF
;
A
#
# COMPACT_ATOMS: atom_id res chain seq x y z
N MET A 1 51.51 -4.35 6.45
CA MET A 1 52.30 -3.25 5.87
C MET A 1 51.47 -1.98 6.01
N ALA A 2 52.06 -0.90 6.52
CA ALA A 2 51.34 0.34 6.78
C ALA A 2 51.02 1.06 5.46
N PHE A 3 49.74 1.16 5.10
CA PHE A 3 49.30 2.03 4.00
C PHE A 3 49.23 3.47 4.51
N SER A 4 50.01 4.34 3.89
CA SER A 4 49.97 5.79 4.08
C SER A 4 48.66 6.32 3.52
N ALA A 5 47.82 6.90 4.38
CA ALA A 5 46.67 7.69 3.96
C ALA A 5 47.17 9.01 3.36
N ALA A 6 47.10 9.14 2.04
CA ALA A 6 47.34 10.41 1.38
C ALA A 6 46.14 11.33 1.66
N SER A 7 46.38 12.48 2.27
CA SER A 7 45.35 13.50 2.53
C SER A 7 44.80 14.05 1.21
N ARG A 8 43.51 13.84 0.92
CA ARG A 8 42.83 14.46 -0.23
C ARG A 8 42.54 15.93 0.09
N SER A 9 42.88 16.85 -0.82
CA SER A 9 42.58 18.28 -0.69
C SER A 9 41.08 18.54 -0.89
N ASP A 10 40.55 19.65 -0.35
CA ASP A 10 39.14 20.03 -0.52
C ASP A 10 38.72 20.03 -2.00
N GLU A 11 39.57 20.49 -2.92
CA GLU A 11 39.29 20.49 -4.39
C GLU A 11 39.06 19.07 -4.97
N GLN A 12 39.71 18.02 -4.47
CA GLN A 12 39.49 16.64 -4.94
C GLN A 12 38.18 16.02 -4.41
N ILE A 13 37.62 16.57 -3.33
CA ILE A 13 36.31 16.18 -2.79
C ILE A 13 35.19 16.82 -3.62
N PHE A 14 35.43 18.02 -4.18
CA PHE A 14 34.48 18.79 -4.98
C PHE A 14 34.56 18.54 -6.50
N SER A 15 35.72 18.19 -7.05
CA SER A 15 35.82 17.78 -8.45
C SER A 15 35.41 16.32 -8.60
N GLY A 16 34.15 16.08 -8.96
CA GLY A 16 33.91 14.99 -9.90
C GLY A 16 34.93 15.18 -11.02
N ARG A 17 35.79 14.21 -11.28
CA ARG A 17 36.75 14.28 -12.36
C ARG A 17 35.95 14.41 -13.66
N GLU A 18 35.65 15.63 -14.09
CA GLU A 18 35.60 15.96 -15.51
C GLU A 18 37.02 15.76 -16.02
N SER A 19 37.43 14.49 -16.17
CA SER A 19 38.50 14.19 -17.09
C SER A 19 37.92 14.49 -18.46
N SER A 20 38.48 15.50 -19.11
CA SER A 20 38.33 15.80 -20.53
C SER A 20 38.88 14.68 -21.45
N SER A 21 38.85 13.43 -21.00
CA SER A 21 38.91 12.26 -21.88
C SER A 21 37.48 11.93 -22.28
N SER A 22 37.25 11.80 -23.58
CA SER A 22 36.06 11.18 -24.16
C SER A 22 35.48 10.08 -23.28
N GLU A 23 34.15 10.01 -23.18
CA GLU A 23 33.36 8.94 -22.58
C GLU A 23 33.56 7.60 -23.32
N SER A 24 34.80 7.13 -23.37
CA SER A 24 35.23 5.86 -23.94
C SER A 24 35.85 5.01 -22.83
N GLU A 25 35.10 3.97 -22.46
CA GLU A 25 35.59 2.68 -21.93
C GLU A 25 36.23 2.65 -20.52
N TYR A 26 35.38 2.54 -19.51
CA TYR A 26 35.74 1.71 -18.35
C TYR A 26 35.48 0.24 -18.72
N ASP A 27 36.47 -0.40 -19.35
CA ASP A 27 36.44 -1.83 -19.69
C ASP A 27 36.80 -2.67 -18.45
N TYR A 28 35.90 -2.67 -17.47
CA TYR A 28 36.03 -3.55 -16.31
C TYR A 28 35.33 -4.89 -16.62
N ASP A 29 36.02 -6.00 -16.37
CA ASP A 29 35.48 -7.37 -16.54
C ASP A 29 34.36 -7.73 -15.54
N PHE A 30 33.84 -6.76 -14.78
CA PHE A 30 32.76 -6.94 -13.80
C PHE A 30 31.66 -5.88 -13.95
N PHE A 31 30.48 -6.20 -13.41
CA PHE A 31 29.31 -5.35 -13.54
C PHE A 31 29.48 -4.01 -12.80
N TRP A 32 29.10 -2.92 -13.41
CA TRP A 32 28.94 -1.66 -12.71
C TRP A 32 27.85 -0.86 -13.39
N ARG A 33 27.28 0.08 -12.65
CA ARG A 33 26.23 0.96 -13.16
C ARG A 33 26.13 2.22 -12.35
N LYS A 34 25.73 3.28 -13.02
CA LYS A 34 25.44 4.60 -12.49
C LYS A 34 24.16 5.09 -13.16
N ASP A 35 23.08 5.15 -12.40
CA ASP A 35 21.78 5.59 -12.91
C ASP A 35 21.62 7.09 -12.75
N THR A 36 20.82 7.69 -13.63
CA THR A 36 20.29 9.03 -13.38
C THR A 36 19.29 8.99 -12.21
N PRO A 37 19.48 9.80 -11.17
CA PRO A 37 18.51 9.93 -10.10
C PRO A 37 17.14 10.38 -10.62
N LEU A 38 16.07 9.86 -10.02
CA LEU A 38 14.72 10.33 -10.31
C LEU A 38 14.51 11.73 -9.73
N THR A 39 13.85 12.59 -10.50
CA THR A 39 13.51 13.97 -10.09
C THR A 39 12.00 14.17 -9.93
N LYS A 40 11.18 13.34 -10.60
CA LYS A 40 9.72 13.45 -10.58
C LYS A 40 9.14 12.82 -9.31
N ILE A 41 8.45 13.63 -8.51
CA ILE A 41 7.57 13.14 -7.43
C ILE A 41 6.26 12.65 -8.07
N LEU A 42 5.82 11.44 -7.71
CA LEU A 42 4.59 10.86 -8.24
C LEU A 42 3.35 11.49 -7.56
N ASP A 43 2.24 11.60 -8.29
CA ASP A 43 0.99 12.17 -7.77
C ASP A 43 0.54 11.51 -6.44
N ILE A 44 0.74 10.19 -6.33
CA ILE A 44 0.39 9.40 -5.13
C ILE A 44 1.23 9.77 -3.89
N ASP A 45 2.42 10.34 -4.08
CA ASP A 45 3.32 10.75 -2.99
C ASP A 45 3.12 12.22 -2.59
N THR A 46 2.58 13.07 -3.48
CA THR A 46 2.41 14.53 -3.24
C THR A 46 1.59 14.87 -2.00
N ASN A 47 0.61 14.03 -1.64
CA ASN A 47 -0.26 14.21 -0.47
C ASN A 47 0.20 13.39 0.76
N THR A 48 1.45 12.93 0.78
CA THR A 48 2.02 12.16 1.90
C THR A 48 3.07 12.97 2.66
N LYS A 49 3.52 12.46 3.82
CA LYS A 49 4.68 13.03 4.53
C LYS A 49 5.98 12.95 3.71
N ASP A 50 6.01 12.11 2.68
CA ASP A 50 7.17 11.91 1.81
C ASP A 50 7.02 12.67 0.48
N SER A 51 6.28 13.78 0.46
CA SER A 51 6.02 14.60 -0.75
C SER A 51 7.26 15.21 -1.41
N HIS A 52 8.43 15.06 -0.78
CA HIS A 52 9.73 15.51 -1.26
C HIS A 52 10.56 14.37 -1.91
N VAL A 53 10.01 13.15 -2.03
CA VAL A 53 10.74 11.95 -2.47
C VAL A 53 10.26 11.51 -3.85
N ALA A 54 11.17 11.50 -4.83
CA ALA A 54 10.93 10.93 -6.16
C ALA A 54 11.06 9.40 -6.13
N ARG A 55 10.07 8.70 -6.72
CA ARG A 55 9.95 7.23 -6.69
C ARG A 55 9.61 6.69 -8.07
N ASP A 56 10.04 5.47 -8.35
CA ASP A 56 9.72 4.78 -9.60
C ASP A 56 8.29 4.23 -9.56
N GLU A 57 7.50 4.51 -10.60
CA GLU A 57 6.10 4.09 -10.68
C GLU A 57 5.92 2.57 -10.87
N ARG A 58 6.96 1.86 -11.34
CA ARG A 58 6.94 0.41 -11.55
C ARG A 58 7.05 -0.37 -10.23
N LEU A 59 7.42 0.28 -9.13
CA LEU A 59 7.52 -0.35 -7.80
C LEU A 59 6.13 -0.74 -7.27
N LEU A 60 6.02 -1.96 -6.75
CA LEU A 60 4.79 -2.50 -6.19
C LEU A 60 4.64 -2.07 -4.73
N ARG A 61 3.72 -1.15 -4.45
CA ARG A 61 3.42 -0.69 -3.08
C ARG A 61 2.73 -1.78 -2.25
N LEU A 62 3.20 -1.99 -1.02
CA LEU A 62 2.76 -3.08 -0.13
C LEU A 62 1.98 -2.59 1.10
N THR A 63 2.04 -1.30 1.40
CA THR A 63 1.40 -0.66 2.58
C THR A 63 0.61 0.59 2.19
N GLY A 64 0.09 0.63 0.96
CA GLY A 64 -0.59 1.81 0.42
C GLY A 64 0.39 2.93 0.03
N SER A 65 -0.04 4.19 0.11
CA SER A 65 0.79 5.35 -0.22
C SER A 65 1.88 5.62 0.81
N HIS A 66 1.60 5.40 2.11
CA HIS A 66 2.52 5.73 3.21
C HIS A 66 2.20 4.92 4.50
N PRO A 67 3.21 4.49 5.30
CA PRO A 67 4.66 4.55 5.04
C PRO A 67 5.03 3.75 3.80
N PHE A 68 6.06 4.17 3.07
CA PHE A 68 6.41 3.55 1.79
C PHE A 68 7.15 2.22 2.01
N ASN A 69 6.49 1.11 1.65
CA ASN A 69 7.12 -0.20 1.55
C ASN A 69 6.78 -0.76 0.16
N CYS A 70 7.80 -1.18 -0.58
CA CYS A 70 7.65 -1.63 -1.94
C CYS A 70 8.71 -2.66 -2.33
N GLU A 71 8.39 -3.45 -3.36
CA GLU A 71 9.35 -4.28 -4.09
C GLU A 71 9.21 -4.05 -5.59
N PRO A 72 10.29 -4.21 -6.37
CA PRO A 72 10.17 -4.29 -7.82
C PRO A 72 9.41 -5.58 -8.22
N PRO A 73 8.70 -5.61 -9.36
CA PRO A 73 8.20 -6.84 -9.95
C PRO A 73 9.33 -7.87 -10.11
N LEU A 74 9.05 -9.14 -9.83
CA LEU A 74 10.06 -10.20 -9.75
C LEU A 74 10.87 -10.35 -11.05
N SER A 75 10.19 -10.48 -12.20
CA SER A 75 10.83 -10.59 -13.52
C SER A 75 11.62 -9.32 -13.84
N LEU A 76 11.06 -8.14 -13.55
CA LEU A 76 11.73 -6.87 -13.79
C LEU A 76 13.05 -6.77 -13.01
N ASN A 77 13.04 -7.14 -11.72
CA ASN A 77 14.23 -7.12 -10.88
C ASN A 77 15.31 -8.06 -11.41
N TYR A 78 14.93 -9.29 -11.80
CA TYR A 78 15.85 -10.25 -12.40
C TYR A 78 16.47 -9.76 -13.70
N GLN A 79 15.67 -9.12 -14.56
CA GLN A 79 16.12 -8.56 -15.84
C GLN A 79 17.15 -7.43 -15.68
N GLN A 80 17.24 -6.80 -14.50
CA GLN A 80 18.29 -5.81 -14.22
C GLN A 80 19.68 -6.45 -14.01
N GLY A 81 19.75 -7.78 -13.91
CA GLY A 81 20.99 -8.51 -13.72
C GLY A 81 21.57 -8.35 -12.32
N PHE A 82 22.90 -8.40 -12.20
CA PHE A 82 23.56 -8.52 -10.90
C PHE A 82 23.39 -7.29 -9.99
N ILE A 83 23.34 -6.08 -10.55
CA ILE A 83 23.21 -4.84 -9.78
C ILE A 83 21.85 -4.18 -10.11
N THR A 84 21.00 -4.03 -9.11
CA THR A 84 19.67 -3.42 -9.23
C THR A 84 19.77 -1.88 -9.34
N PRO A 85 18.99 -1.24 -10.22
CA PRO A 85 18.69 0.20 -10.22
C PRO A 85 18.39 0.76 -8.84
N SER A 86 19.04 1.86 -8.47
CA SER A 86 18.78 2.50 -7.16
C SER A 86 17.31 2.89 -7.02
N HIS A 87 16.67 3.26 -8.14
CA HIS A 87 15.24 3.58 -8.21
C HIS A 87 14.31 2.35 -8.24
N LEU A 88 14.82 1.15 -8.53
CA LEU A 88 14.07 -0.12 -8.42
C LEU A 88 14.43 -0.92 -7.15
N HIS A 89 15.44 -0.49 -6.39
CA HIS A 89 15.85 -1.15 -5.15
C HIS A 89 14.68 -1.12 -4.16
N PHE A 90 14.32 -2.27 -3.59
CA PHE A 90 13.16 -2.38 -2.68
C PHE A 90 13.25 -1.38 -1.52
N VAL A 91 12.11 -0.82 -1.10
CA VAL A 91 12.08 0.13 0.02
C VAL A 91 11.32 -0.47 1.19
N ARG A 92 11.90 -0.34 2.39
CA ARG A 92 11.22 -0.60 3.66
C ARG A 92 11.38 0.63 4.54
N ASN A 93 10.30 1.36 4.77
CA ASN A 93 10.21 2.46 5.74
C ASN A 93 9.22 2.12 6.85
N HIS A 94 9.64 2.29 8.11
CA HIS A 94 8.76 2.15 9.28
C HIS A 94 7.92 3.40 9.52
N GLY A 95 8.31 4.55 8.97
CA GLY A 95 7.65 5.84 9.10
C GLY A 95 7.98 6.76 7.93
N ALA A 96 7.92 8.07 8.18
CA ALA A 96 8.26 9.07 7.19
C ALA A 96 9.76 9.18 6.95
N VAL A 97 10.13 9.54 5.72
CA VAL A 97 11.51 9.79 5.32
C VAL A 97 11.94 11.15 5.87
N PRO A 98 13.07 11.25 6.60
CA PRO A 98 13.63 12.53 7.02
C PRO A 98 13.99 13.42 5.82
N VAL A 99 13.63 14.69 5.92
CA VAL A 99 14.03 15.71 4.94
C VAL A 99 15.47 16.11 5.22
N VAL A 100 16.32 16.02 4.19
CA VAL A 100 17.73 16.44 4.25
C VAL A 100 18.02 17.33 3.06
N ASP A 101 18.24 18.61 3.35
CA ASP A 101 18.63 19.61 2.37
C ASP A 101 20.00 19.28 1.75
N GLU A 102 20.16 19.58 0.47
CA GLU A 102 21.41 19.26 -0.25
C GLU A 102 22.64 19.97 0.33
N SER A 103 22.47 21.21 0.80
CA SER A 103 23.54 21.97 1.46
C SER A 103 24.00 21.34 2.78
N GLU A 104 23.13 20.57 3.44
CA GLU A 104 23.40 19.97 4.75
C GLU A 104 24.00 18.56 4.66
N ILE A 105 24.04 17.95 3.48
CA ILE A 105 24.55 16.58 3.27
C ILE A 105 25.93 16.42 3.90
N MET A 106 26.87 17.31 3.56
CA MET A 106 28.27 17.21 4.02
C MET A 106 28.44 17.56 5.50
N ASN A 107 27.53 18.37 6.04
CA ASN A 107 27.52 18.80 7.45
C ASN A 107 26.75 17.82 8.34
N TRP A 108 26.15 16.77 7.77
CA TRP A 108 25.42 15.76 8.53
C TRP A 108 26.31 15.13 9.60
N THR A 109 25.92 15.28 10.86
CA THR A 109 26.66 14.77 12.02
C THR A 109 26.15 13.41 12.48
N PHE A 110 27.05 12.56 12.93
CA PHE A 110 26.74 11.35 13.69
C PHE A 110 27.77 11.13 14.81
N THR A 111 27.41 10.36 15.82
CA THR A 111 28.25 10.12 17.01
C THR A 111 28.66 8.65 17.16
N VAL A 112 29.82 8.45 17.78
CA VAL A 112 30.29 7.16 18.33
C VAL A 112 30.45 7.33 19.83
N GLU A 113 29.67 6.59 20.61
CA GLU A 113 29.56 6.74 22.06
C GLU A 113 29.40 5.39 22.78
N GLY A 114 29.14 5.42 24.09
CA GLY A 114 28.98 4.22 24.93
C GLY A 114 30.29 3.74 25.54
N MET A 115 30.54 2.43 25.48
CA MET A 115 31.71 1.77 26.09
C MET A 115 32.99 1.96 25.24
N VAL A 116 33.40 3.21 25.06
CA VAL A 116 34.59 3.63 24.31
C VAL A 116 35.42 4.59 25.14
N ASP A 117 36.74 4.57 24.97
CA ASP A 117 37.62 5.49 25.70
C ASP A 117 37.65 6.89 25.07
N ASN A 118 37.45 6.98 23.75
CA ASN A 118 37.49 8.23 22.98
C ASN A 118 36.18 8.40 22.17
N PRO A 119 35.08 8.91 22.77
CA PRO A 119 33.87 9.21 22.01
C PRO A 119 34.14 10.18 20.84
N LEU A 120 33.45 9.98 19.72
CA LEU A 120 33.65 10.76 18.49
C LEU A 120 32.34 11.44 18.05
N THR A 121 32.45 12.64 17.50
CA THR A 121 31.40 13.28 16.70
C THR A 121 32.01 13.58 15.34
N LEU A 122 31.42 13.08 14.27
CA LEU A 122 31.93 13.20 12.91
C LEU A 122 30.87 13.81 12.00
N THR A 123 31.29 14.71 11.10
CA THR A 123 30.47 15.05 9.93
C THR A 123 30.67 14.02 8.81
N LEU A 124 29.76 13.99 7.83
CA LEU A 124 29.98 13.21 6.61
C LEU A 124 31.27 13.63 5.91
N LYS A 125 31.57 14.94 5.86
CA LYS A 125 32.83 15.46 5.31
C LYS A 125 34.05 14.88 6.02
N ASP A 126 34.06 14.86 7.36
CA ASP A 126 35.14 14.27 8.14
C ASP A 126 35.30 12.78 7.85
N MET A 127 34.18 12.05 7.76
CA MET A 127 34.19 10.62 7.45
C MET A 127 34.85 10.33 6.09
N ILE A 128 34.48 11.09 5.05
CA ILE A 128 35.02 10.91 3.69
C ILE A 128 36.53 11.26 3.64
N ARG A 129 36.95 12.30 4.37
CA ARG A 129 38.34 12.76 4.39
C ARG A 129 39.26 11.85 5.20
N ASP A 130 38.81 11.40 6.37
CA ASP A 130 39.69 10.84 7.40
C ASP A 130 39.75 9.31 7.42
N PHE A 131 38.87 8.63 6.68
CA PHE A 131 38.79 7.17 6.67
C PHE A 131 38.94 6.59 5.25
N PRO A 132 39.47 5.36 5.12
CA PRO A 132 39.53 4.66 3.83
C PRO A 132 38.12 4.46 3.25
N GLN A 133 37.99 4.71 1.95
CA GLN A 133 36.74 4.51 1.21
C GLN A 133 36.82 3.21 0.41
N TYR A 134 35.76 2.42 0.49
CA TYR A 134 35.58 1.17 -0.24
C TYR A 134 34.32 1.21 -1.08
N THR A 135 34.31 0.49 -2.19
CA THR A 135 33.12 0.26 -3.01
C THR A 135 32.87 -1.23 -3.11
N THR A 136 31.75 -1.70 -2.56
CA THR A 136 31.48 -3.15 -2.42
C THR A 136 30.10 -3.51 -2.98
N PRO A 137 29.98 -4.55 -3.83
CA PRO A 137 28.68 -5.10 -4.19
C PRO A 137 28.08 -5.83 -2.98
N ILE A 138 26.83 -5.52 -2.64
CA ILE A 138 26.13 -6.11 -1.49
C ILE A 138 24.67 -6.34 -1.86
N THR A 139 24.18 -7.55 -1.62
CA THR A 139 22.75 -7.86 -1.66
C THR A 139 22.12 -7.53 -0.31
N LEU A 140 21.13 -6.65 -0.33
CA LEU A 140 20.24 -6.42 0.81
C LEU A 140 18.95 -7.19 0.61
N CYS A 141 18.45 -7.80 1.69
CA CYS A 141 17.18 -8.52 1.69
C CYS A 141 16.36 -8.12 2.92
N CYS A 142 15.07 -7.84 2.73
CA CYS A 142 14.15 -7.67 3.84
C CYS A 142 13.96 -8.99 4.58
N ALA A 143 13.88 -8.96 5.92
CA ALA A 143 13.50 -10.14 6.70
C ALA A 143 12.11 -10.67 6.31
N GLY A 144 11.25 -9.80 5.80
CA GLY A 144 9.91 -10.12 5.33
C GLY A 144 9.82 -10.70 3.93
N ASN A 145 10.92 -10.88 3.18
CA ASN A 145 10.82 -11.46 1.83
C ASN A 145 10.09 -12.81 1.89
N ARG A 146 9.20 -13.07 0.91
CA ARG A 146 8.30 -14.22 0.83
C ARG A 146 7.26 -14.33 1.96
N ARG A 147 6.94 -13.23 2.66
CA ARG A 147 5.94 -13.22 3.73
C ARG A 147 4.54 -13.62 3.26
N LYS A 148 4.13 -13.18 2.05
CA LYS A 148 2.77 -13.45 1.55
C LYS A 148 2.47 -14.95 1.53
N GLU A 149 3.44 -15.79 1.20
CA GLU A 149 3.30 -17.25 1.22
C GLU A 149 2.88 -17.80 2.59
N GLN A 150 3.45 -17.27 3.68
CA GLN A 150 3.02 -17.66 5.03
C GLN A 150 1.64 -17.10 5.39
N ASN A 151 1.34 -15.87 4.96
CA ASN A 151 0.03 -15.25 5.19
C ASN A 151 -1.09 -15.99 4.44
N MET A 152 -0.79 -16.68 3.33
CA MET A 152 -1.72 -17.58 2.66
C MET A 152 -1.96 -18.88 3.45
N VAL A 153 -1.06 -19.29 4.34
CA VAL A 153 -1.33 -20.41 5.25
C VAL A 153 -2.13 -19.92 6.46
N LEU A 154 -1.62 -18.89 7.13
CA LEU A 154 -2.22 -18.27 8.29
C LEU A 154 -1.71 -16.83 8.40
N LYS A 155 -2.62 -15.85 8.42
CA LYS A 155 -2.26 -14.42 8.45
C LYS A 155 -1.48 -14.07 9.74
N GLY A 156 -0.23 -13.66 9.56
CA GLY A 156 0.64 -13.13 10.62
C GLY A 156 0.45 -11.62 10.85
N LYS A 157 1.37 -11.01 11.60
CA LYS A 157 1.34 -9.56 11.91
C LYS A 157 1.87 -8.66 10.78
N GLY A 158 2.62 -9.20 9.84
CA GLY A 158 3.31 -8.42 8.81
C GLY A 158 2.55 -8.29 7.49
N PHE A 159 2.75 -7.18 6.78
CA PHE A 159 2.22 -6.97 5.43
C PHE A 159 2.88 -7.89 4.37
N ASN A 160 2.19 -8.10 3.26
CA ASN A 160 2.55 -9.08 2.23
C ASN A 160 3.70 -8.63 1.33
N TRP A 161 4.89 -9.21 1.50
CA TRP A 161 5.93 -9.24 0.46
C TRP A 161 5.73 -10.46 -0.44
N GLY A 162 5.96 -10.28 -1.74
CA GLY A 162 6.26 -11.34 -2.70
C GLY A 162 7.70 -11.84 -2.51
N ALA A 163 8.34 -12.25 -3.62
CA ALA A 163 9.69 -12.84 -3.58
C ALA A 163 10.81 -11.86 -3.96
N SER A 164 10.50 -10.58 -4.15
CA SER A 164 11.43 -9.57 -4.65
C SER A 164 11.74 -8.47 -3.62
N GLY A 165 11.55 -8.75 -2.33
CA GLY A 165 12.06 -7.95 -1.21
C GLY A 165 13.58 -8.07 -1.03
N VAL A 166 14.32 -8.05 -2.15
CA VAL A 166 15.76 -8.23 -2.26
C VAL A 166 16.29 -7.41 -3.44
N SER A 167 17.45 -6.77 -3.26
CA SER A 167 18.10 -5.98 -4.32
C SER A 167 19.60 -5.88 -4.04
N THR A 168 20.39 -5.75 -5.10
CA THR A 168 21.86 -5.71 -5.00
C THR A 168 22.39 -4.38 -5.50
N SER A 169 23.34 -3.78 -4.80
CA SER A 169 23.90 -2.48 -5.19
C SER A 169 25.39 -2.41 -4.87
N LEU A 170 26.10 -1.52 -5.57
CA LEU A 170 27.45 -1.11 -5.21
C LEU A 170 27.37 0.00 -4.17
N TRP A 171 27.81 -0.27 -2.94
CA TRP A 171 27.79 0.71 -1.86
C TRP A 171 29.17 1.31 -1.67
N THR A 172 29.26 2.65 -1.59
CA THR A 172 30.54 3.34 -1.33
C THR A 172 30.52 4.04 0.01
N GLY A 173 31.58 3.82 0.80
CA GLY A 173 31.69 4.33 2.17
C GLY A 173 32.87 3.72 2.93
N CYS A 174 32.84 3.86 4.25
CA CYS A 174 33.91 3.39 5.13
C CYS A 174 33.59 2.01 5.71
N PHE A 175 34.63 1.23 6.02
CA PHE A 175 34.48 0.07 6.90
C PHE A 175 34.11 0.55 8.31
N LEU A 176 33.01 0.06 8.87
CA LEU A 176 32.49 0.54 10.17
C LEU A 176 33.51 0.35 11.30
N TRP A 177 34.31 -0.72 11.25
CA TRP A 177 35.34 -0.94 12.27
C TRP A 177 36.44 0.12 12.26
N ASP A 178 36.78 0.74 11.13
CA ASP A 178 37.78 1.81 11.09
C ASP A 178 37.31 3.01 11.92
N ILE A 179 36.01 3.30 11.91
CA ILE A 179 35.37 4.33 12.74
C ILE A 179 35.33 3.89 14.22
N ILE A 180 34.81 2.70 14.50
CA ILE A 180 34.64 2.21 15.88
C ILE A 180 35.98 2.01 16.59
N SER A 181 37.01 1.51 15.91
CA SER A 181 38.34 1.28 16.48
C SER A 181 39.05 2.57 16.86
N LYS A 182 38.82 3.68 16.14
CA LYS A 182 39.33 5.00 16.49
C LYS A 182 38.79 5.51 17.83
N ALA A 183 37.58 5.08 18.21
CA ALA A 183 37.01 5.38 19.52
C ALA A 183 37.59 4.52 20.67
N ASN A 184 38.43 3.52 20.35
CA ASN A 184 39.03 2.58 21.31
C ASN A 184 37.99 1.88 22.21
N PRO A 185 37.22 0.92 21.67
CA PRO A 185 36.14 0.27 22.40
C PRO A 185 36.65 -0.63 23.52
N SER A 186 35.94 -0.64 24.64
CA SER A 186 36.23 -1.48 25.80
C SER A 186 36.31 -2.96 25.42
N LYS A 187 37.23 -3.70 26.06
CA LYS A 187 37.34 -5.17 25.90
C LYS A 187 36.08 -5.92 26.36
N LYS A 188 35.24 -5.29 27.19
CA LYS A 188 33.95 -5.84 27.64
C LYS A 188 32.81 -5.63 26.64
N ALA A 189 32.95 -4.73 25.68
CA ALA A 189 31.92 -4.48 24.68
C ALA A 189 31.63 -5.71 23.80
N ARG A 190 30.37 -5.88 23.42
CA ARG A 190 29.85 -7.04 22.66
C ARG A 190 28.96 -6.65 21.50
N TYR A 191 28.39 -5.45 21.48
CA TYR A 191 27.45 -4.97 20.47
C TYR A 191 27.78 -3.54 20.02
N VAL A 192 27.33 -3.20 18.82
CA VAL A 192 27.22 -1.81 18.34
C VAL A 192 25.75 -1.55 18.05
N TRP A 193 25.14 -0.63 18.79
CA TRP A 193 23.81 -0.14 18.51
C TRP A 193 23.90 0.92 17.42
N MET A 194 22.87 0.99 16.60
CA MET A 194 22.73 1.91 15.47
C MET A 194 21.35 2.56 15.59
N GLU A 195 21.28 3.89 15.52
CA GLU A 195 20.04 4.67 15.59
C GLU A 195 19.95 5.63 14.41
N GLY A 196 18.79 5.65 13.76
CA GLY A 196 18.46 6.51 12.62
C GLY A 196 17.94 7.88 13.05
N GLY A 197 17.83 8.79 12.07
CA GLY A 197 17.26 10.14 12.22
C GLY A 197 15.79 10.22 11.82
N ASP A 198 15.14 9.08 11.55
CA ASP A 198 13.70 8.98 11.36
C ASP A 198 12.93 8.97 12.68
N ASP A 199 11.62 9.20 12.61
CA ASP A 199 10.72 9.20 13.77
C ASP A 199 9.42 8.42 13.49
N PRO A 200 9.51 7.08 13.36
CA PRO A 200 8.33 6.23 13.23
C PRO A 200 7.53 6.16 14.56
N ALA A 201 6.39 5.47 14.56
CA ALA A 201 5.38 5.54 15.64
C ALA A 201 5.86 5.22 17.07
N LYS A 202 7.02 4.58 17.23
CA LYS A 202 7.64 4.20 18.51
C LYS A 202 8.99 4.89 18.76
N GLY A 203 9.18 6.07 18.18
CA GLY A 203 10.43 6.84 18.24
C GLY A 203 11.43 6.41 17.17
N PRO A 204 12.67 6.92 17.20
CA PRO A 204 13.68 6.64 16.20
C PRO A 204 13.96 5.16 15.99
N TYR A 205 14.13 4.76 14.72
CA TYR A 205 14.47 3.39 14.41
C TYR A 205 15.87 3.06 14.95
N GLY A 206 15.96 2.05 15.81
CA GLY A 206 17.21 1.63 16.39
C GLY A 206 17.32 0.12 16.53
N THR A 207 18.55 -0.38 16.40
CA THR A 207 18.85 -1.80 16.55
C THR A 207 20.34 -2.01 16.85
N CYS A 208 20.85 -3.25 16.83
CA CYS A 208 22.27 -3.51 17.00
C CYS A 208 22.78 -4.67 16.14
N VAL A 209 24.10 -4.83 16.14
CA VAL A 209 24.83 -5.98 15.62
C VAL A 209 25.94 -6.39 16.61
N PRO A 210 26.29 -7.68 16.73
CA PRO A 210 27.44 -8.09 17.53
C PRO A 210 28.74 -7.44 17.05
N LEU A 211 29.52 -6.91 17.98
CA LEU A 211 30.76 -6.18 17.73
C LEU A 211 31.82 -7.03 17.02
N HIS A 212 31.84 -8.36 17.24
CA HIS A 212 32.76 -9.24 16.53
C HIS A 212 32.48 -9.28 15.02
N MET A 213 31.22 -9.14 14.61
CA MET A 213 30.85 -9.08 13.19
C MET A 213 31.29 -7.75 12.55
N VAL A 214 31.28 -6.66 13.32
CA VAL A 214 31.75 -5.34 12.86
C VAL A 214 33.25 -5.37 12.56
N ARG A 215 34.02 -6.09 13.37
CA ARG A 215 35.49 -6.25 13.22
C ARG A 215 35.91 -7.15 12.06
N ASP A 216 34.99 -7.96 11.57
CA ASP A 216 35.29 -9.02 10.61
C ASP A 216 35.35 -8.46 9.18
N THR A 217 36.55 -8.53 8.59
CA THR A 217 36.79 -8.07 7.22
C THR A 217 36.04 -8.90 6.20
N GLU A 218 35.74 -10.18 6.47
CA GLU A 218 34.93 -11.02 5.59
C GLU A 218 33.48 -10.52 5.51
N ARG A 219 32.99 -9.83 6.53
CA ARG A 219 31.62 -9.28 6.56
C ARG A 219 31.52 -7.89 5.95
N MET A 220 32.62 -7.14 5.89
CA MET A 220 32.71 -5.81 5.29
C MET A 220 31.50 -4.91 5.65
N ILE A 221 31.19 -4.77 6.95
CA ILE A 221 30.09 -3.91 7.41
C ILE A 221 30.46 -2.44 7.18
N MET A 222 29.63 -1.70 6.45
CA MET A 222 29.96 -0.34 5.98
C MET A 222 29.07 0.74 6.60
N VAL A 223 29.62 1.96 6.66
CA VAL A 223 28.84 3.20 6.71
C VAL A 223 28.92 3.85 5.32
N ALA A 224 27.82 3.82 4.58
CA ALA A 224 27.75 4.19 3.16
C ALA A 224 27.04 5.53 2.95
N TYR A 225 27.54 6.30 1.98
CA TYR A 225 26.98 7.59 1.55
C TYR A 225 26.68 7.64 0.03
N LYS A 226 27.06 6.59 -0.71
CA LYS A 226 26.65 6.39 -2.11
C LYS A 226 26.11 4.98 -2.36
N GLN A 227 25.22 4.89 -3.34
CA GLN A 227 24.65 3.67 -3.90
C GLN A 227 24.71 3.74 -5.43
N ASN A 228 25.37 2.76 -6.05
CA ASN A 228 25.61 2.71 -7.51
C ASN A 228 26.24 4.00 -8.06
N GLY A 229 27.24 4.54 -7.34
CA GLY A 229 27.98 5.74 -7.74
C GLY A 229 27.32 7.08 -7.43
N GLU A 230 26.02 7.09 -7.14
CA GLU A 230 25.25 8.27 -6.77
C GLU A 230 25.15 8.45 -5.25
N PHE A 231 24.96 9.68 -4.78
CA PHE A 231 24.59 9.91 -3.38
C PHE A 231 23.28 9.19 -3.04
N LEU A 232 23.13 8.76 -1.78
CA LEU A 232 21.94 8.04 -1.35
C LEU A 232 20.66 8.83 -1.65
N SER A 233 19.65 8.14 -2.19
CA SER A 233 18.31 8.70 -2.28
C SER A 233 17.67 8.81 -0.88
N PRO A 234 16.64 9.65 -0.69
CA PRO A 234 15.95 9.79 0.59
C PRO A 234 15.45 8.45 1.15
N ASP A 235 14.78 7.63 0.33
CA ASP A 235 14.26 6.30 0.73
C ASP A 235 15.36 5.32 1.16
N HIS A 236 16.59 5.52 0.68
CA HIS A 236 17.74 4.66 0.96
C HIS A 236 18.71 5.24 2.00
N GLY A 237 18.32 6.31 2.70
CA GLY A 237 19.04 6.80 3.88
C GLY A 237 19.86 8.06 3.68
N LYS A 238 19.51 8.94 2.72
CA LYS A 238 20.18 10.24 2.52
C LYS A 238 20.40 10.97 3.85
N PRO A 239 21.64 11.35 4.24
CA PRO A 239 22.87 11.25 3.45
C PRO A 239 23.77 10.06 3.85
N LEU A 240 23.43 9.33 4.91
CA LEU A 240 24.31 8.32 5.51
C LEU A 240 23.52 7.12 6.06
N ARG A 241 24.00 5.90 5.80
CA ARG A 241 23.41 4.67 6.36
C ARG A 241 24.46 3.64 6.75
N CYS A 242 24.09 2.69 7.60
CA CYS A 242 24.78 1.42 7.72
C CYS A 242 24.35 0.45 6.60
N VAL A 243 25.28 -0.38 6.14
CA VAL A 243 25.05 -1.49 5.20
C VAL A 243 25.74 -2.72 5.75
N LEU A 244 24.96 -3.75 6.08
CA LEU A 244 25.43 -4.97 6.76
C LEU A 244 25.25 -6.19 5.84
N PRO A 245 26.30 -6.61 5.12
CA PRO A 245 26.25 -7.75 4.21
C PRO A 245 25.88 -9.08 4.90
N GLY A 246 25.13 -9.92 4.19
CA GLY A 246 24.71 -11.24 4.69
C GLY A 246 23.76 -11.21 5.90
N ILE A 247 23.33 -10.02 6.33
CA ILE A 247 22.42 -9.77 7.44
C ILE A 247 21.12 -9.17 6.88
N ILE A 248 20.00 -9.39 7.56
CA ILE A 248 18.73 -8.78 7.14
C ILE A 248 18.82 -7.25 7.03
N GLY A 249 18.09 -6.68 6.07
CA GLY A 249 18.05 -5.24 5.84
C GLY A 249 17.61 -4.42 7.05
N GLY A 250 16.85 -5.02 7.99
CA GLY A 250 16.48 -4.37 9.25
C GLY A 250 17.68 -3.94 10.12
N ARG A 251 18.86 -4.57 9.98
CA ARG A 251 20.06 -4.13 10.72
C ARG A 251 20.86 -3.05 9.97
N SER A 252 20.55 -2.80 8.70
CA SER A 252 21.17 -1.76 7.86
C SER A 252 20.47 -0.40 8.06
N VAL A 253 20.62 0.16 9.26
CA VAL A 253 19.95 1.41 9.71
C VAL A 253 20.23 2.56 8.75
N LYS A 254 19.15 3.22 8.31
CA LYS A 254 19.18 4.40 7.43
C LYS A 254 19.23 5.69 8.24
N TRP A 255 19.63 6.78 7.59
CA TRP A 255 19.68 8.12 8.19
C TRP A 255 20.50 8.14 9.48
N LEU A 256 21.66 7.49 9.48
CA LEU A 256 22.43 7.17 10.69
C LEU A 256 22.76 8.43 11.50
N LYS A 257 22.41 8.42 12.79
CA LYS A 257 22.73 9.49 13.75
C LYS A 257 23.66 9.04 14.88
N ARG A 258 23.54 7.80 15.36
CA ARG A 258 24.29 7.35 16.54
C ARG A 258 24.78 5.92 16.40
N LEU A 259 26.01 5.70 16.84
CA LEU A 259 26.64 4.40 17.03
C LEU A 259 27.02 4.25 18.52
N VAL A 260 26.37 3.33 19.23
CA VAL A 260 26.60 3.14 20.68
C VAL A 260 27.25 1.78 20.92
N VAL A 261 28.49 1.77 21.40
CA VAL A 261 29.19 0.54 21.77
C VAL A 261 28.68 0.07 23.14
N SER A 262 28.24 -1.18 23.23
CA SER A 262 27.58 -1.73 24.42
C SER A 262 28.01 -3.17 24.70
N ASP A 263 27.84 -3.66 25.92
CA ASP A 263 28.02 -5.07 26.30
C ASP A 263 26.74 -5.90 26.18
N VAL A 264 25.59 -5.25 25.98
CA VAL A 264 24.28 -5.88 25.80
C VAL A 264 23.62 -5.48 24.47
N PRO A 265 22.67 -6.28 23.95
CA PRO A 265 21.88 -5.92 22.77
C PRO A 265 21.10 -4.61 22.95
N SER A 266 20.65 -4.04 21.83
CA SER A 266 19.84 -2.81 21.82
C SER A 266 18.55 -3.03 22.59
N ASN A 267 18.16 -2.03 23.38
CA ASN A 267 16.87 -2.00 24.05
C ASN A 267 15.81 -1.19 23.27
N ASN A 268 16.09 -0.80 22.03
CA ASN A 268 15.14 -0.06 21.19
C ASN A 268 13.91 -0.93 20.87
N TRP A 269 12.73 -0.30 20.82
CA TRP A 269 11.46 -0.98 20.59
C TRP A 269 11.48 -1.85 19.32
N TYR A 270 12.05 -1.35 18.23
CA TYR A 270 12.12 -2.09 16.95
C TYR A 270 13.13 -3.24 16.96
N HIS A 271 14.05 -3.29 17.92
CA HIS A 271 14.91 -4.44 18.11
C HIS A 271 14.16 -5.61 18.80
N TYR A 272 13.28 -5.29 19.75
CA TYR A 272 12.48 -6.30 20.45
C TYR A 272 11.27 -6.78 19.62
N TYR A 273 10.43 -5.86 19.16
CA TYR A 273 9.09 -6.18 18.67
C TYR A 273 8.98 -6.30 17.13
N ASP A 274 10.12 -6.32 16.44
CA ASP A 274 10.21 -6.54 15.00
C ASP A 274 11.46 -7.40 14.70
N ASN A 275 11.56 -7.93 13.48
CA ASN A 275 12.75 -8.65 13.01
C ASN A 275 13.17 -9.85 13.90
N LYS A 276 12.18 -10.67 14.31
CA LYS A 276 12.37 -11.94 15.01
C LYS A 276 11.62 -13.09 14.34
N VAL A 277 12.20 -14.29 14.33
CA VAL A 277 11.50 -15.55 14.00
C VAL A 277 11.16 -16.24 15.32
N LEU A 278 9.91 -16.09 15.76
CA LEU A 278 9.44 -16.77 16.97
C LEU A 278 9.19 -18.26 16.71
N PRO A 279 9.28 -19.13 17.74
CA PRO A 279 8.97 -20.55 17.59
C PRO A 279 7.57 -20.82 17.01
N THR A 280 7.43 -21.86 16.19
CA THR A 280 6.20 -22.14 15.40
C THR A 280 4.93 -22.31 16.23
N MET A 281 5.01 -22.77 17.47
CA MET A 281 3.86 -22.93 18.36
C MET A 281 3.37 -21.61 18.97
N VAL A 282 4.17 -20.54 18.90
CA VAL A 282 3.80 -19.23 19.44
C VAL A 282 2.77 -18.61 18.50
N THR A 283 1.57 -18.40 19.03
CA THR A 283 0.47 -17.79 18.28
C THR A 283 0.56 -16.27 18.27
N ASN A 284 -0.20 -15.63 17.38
CA ASN A 284 -0.36 -14.16 17.38
C ASN A 284 -0.86 -13.63 18.75
N LYS A 285 -1.72 -14.41 19.43
CA LYS A 285 -2.27 -14.09 20.75
C LYS A 285 -1.19 -14.16 21.83
N MET A 286 -0.47 -15.28 21.92
CA MET A 286 0.64 -15.44 22.87
C MET A 286 1.67 -14.32 22.71
N ALA A 287 2.09 -14.04 21.46
CA ALA A 287 3.04 -12.97 21.20
C ALA A 287 2.46 -11.55 21.42
N ALA A 288 1.16 -11.37 21.60
CA ALA A 288 0.57 -10.08 21.98
C ALA A 288 0.45 -9.93 23.50
N GLU A 289 0.20 -11.03 24.22
CA GLU A 289 -0.05 -11.03 25.67
C GLU A 289 1.23 -11.27 26.48
N GLU A 290 2.23 -11.96 25.92
CA GLU A 290 3.43 -12.40 26.62
C GLU A 290 4.70 -11.75 26.05
N ASP A 291 5.17 -10.72 26.76
CA ASP A 291 6.28 -9.87 26.33
C ASP A 291 7.64 -10.59 26.21
N HIS A 292 7.83 -11.67 26.98
CA HIS A 292 9.11 -12.38 27.04
C HIS A 292 9.51 -13.03 25.71
N TRP A 293 8.55 -13.36 24.84
CA TRP A 293 8.83 -13.88 23.49
C TRP A 293 9.68 -12.92 22.64
N TRP A 294 9.52 -11.62 22.84
CA TRP A 294 10.23 -10.58 22.09
C TRP A 294 11.59 -10.21 22.69
N LYS A 295 11.87 -10.63 23.92
CA LYS A 295 13.07 -10.23 24.66
C LYS A 295 14.18 -11.28 24.69
N ASP A 296 13.92 -12.45 24.10
CA ASP A 296 14.95 -13.48 23.90
C ASP A 296 15.73 -13.23 22.61
N GLU A 297 17.06 -13.11 22.71
CA GLU A 297 17.94 -12.89 21.57
C GLU A 297 18.06 -14.09 20.64
N ARG A 298 17.73 -15.30 21.10
CA ARG A 298 17.79 -16.51 20.26
C ARG A 298 16.84 -16.46 19.06
N TYR A 299 15.83 -15.60 19.12
CA TYR A 299 14.85 -15.40 18.05
C TYR A 299 15.16 -14.16 17.20
N THR A 300 16.13 -13.33 17.61
CA THR A 300 16.53 -12.11 16.91
C THR A 300 17.25 -12.47 15.62
N ILE A 301 16.75 -11.95 14.50
CA ILE A 301 17.37 -12.23 13.21
C ILE A 301 18.58 -11.33 13.01
N TYR A 302 19.72 -11.93 12.66
CA TYR A 302 20.91 -11.25 12.16
C TYR A 302 21.19 -11.76 10.74
N ASP A 303 22.01 -12.81 10.61
CA ASP A 303 22.31 -13.43 9.33
C ASP A 303 21.04 -13.94 8.63
N LEU A 304 20.98 -13.75 7.31
CA LEU A 304 19.93 -14.33 6.46
C LEU A 304 20.00 -15.86 6.47
N ASN A 305 18.88 -16.52 6.19
CA ASN A 305 18.88 -17.93 5.80
C ASN A 305 19.00 -18.09 4.27
N LEU A 306 19.30 -19.31 3.84
CA LEU A 306 19.46 -19.66 2.43
C LEU A 306 18.11 -19.59 1.71
N GLN A 307 18.09 -18.95 0.54
CA GLN A 307 16.92 -18.76 -0.32
C GLN A 307 17.28 -18.99 -1.78
N THR A 308 16.39 -19.66 -2.51
CA THR A 308 16.44 -19.81 -3.98
C THR A 308 15.05 -19.58 -4.55
N ILE A 309 14.94 -18.73 -5.57
CA ILE A 309 13.68 -18.28 -6.17
C ILE A 309 13.71 -18.60 -7.65
N THR A 310 12.66 -19.25 -8.16
CA THR A 310 12.42 -19.39 -9.60
C THR A 310 11.80 -18.09 -10.11
N VAL A 311 12.37 -17.54 -11.18
CA VAL A 311 11.84 -16.36 -11.87
C VAL A 311 11.22 -16.73 -13.21
N TYR A 312 11.87 -17.64 -13.93
CA TYR A 312 11.41 -18.19 -15.20
C TYR A 312 11.14 -19.69 -15.06
N PRO A 313 9.97 -20.19 -15.48
CA PRO A 313 8.89 -19.45 -16.15
C PRO A 313 8.22 -18.40 -15.27
N GLU A 314 7.76 -17.30 -15.87
CA GLU A 314 7.09 -16.21 -15.17
C GLU A 314 5.68 -16.63 -14.71
N ASN A 315 5.09 -15.87 -13.78
CA ASN A 315 3.70 -16.08 -13.41
C ASN A 315 2.77 -15.80 -14.60
N ASP A 316 1.81 -16.70 -14.82
CA ASP A 316 0.91 -16.70 -15.97
C ASP A 316 1.61 -16.88 -17.33
N GLU A 317 2.92 -17.22 -17.36
CA GLU A 317 3.56 -17.62 -18.61
C GLU A 317 2.88 -18.88 -19.15
N ARG A 318 2.65 -18.90 -20.47
CA ARG A 318 2.03 -20.01 -21.19
C ARG A 318 3.01 -20.56 -22.22
N LEU A 319 3.12 -21.88 -22.29
CA LEU A 319 3.99 -22.57 -23.25
C LEU A 319 3.19 -23.60 -24.04
N ILE A 320 3.29 -23.53 -25.36
CA ILE A 320 2.81 -24.58 -26.25
C ILE A 320 3.87 -25.68 -26.33
N ILE A 321 3.46 -26.92 -26.12
CA ILE A 321 4.29 -28.12 -26.10
C ILE A 321 3.96 -28.96 -27.33
N ASN A 322 4.80 -28.84 -28.35
CA ASN A 322 4.68 -29.64 -29.56
C ASN A 322 5.38 -31.00 -29.37
N GLU A 323 4.60 -32.07 -29.28
CA GLU A 323 5.11 -33.43 -29.05
C GLU A 323 5.96 -33.98 -30.21
N THR A 324 5.91 -33.36 -31.38
CA THR A 324 6.67 -33.82 -32.56
C THR A 324 8.15 -33.42 -32.55
N ASN A 325 8.57 -32.50 -31.66
CA ASN A 325 9.95 -32.02 -31.59
C ASN A 325 10.59 -32.38 -30.24
N GLU A 326 11.20 -33.56 -30.16
CA GLU A 326 11.81 -34.07 -28.93
C GLU A 326 12.98 -33.24 -28.39
N SER A 327 13.46 -32.23 -29.13
CA SER A 327 14.65 -31.45 -28.79
C SER A 327 14.39 -30.05 -28.23
N GLU A 328 13.12 -29.65 -28.05
CA GLU A 328 12.81 -28.30 -27.59
C GLU A 328 13.04 -28.14 -26.07
N LEU A 329 14.07 -27.36 -25.71
CA LEU A 329 14.44 -27.10 -24.32
C LEU A 329 13.81 -25.81 -23.80
N TYR A 330 13.51 -25.79 -22.51
CA TYR A 330 13.19 -24.61 -21.74
C TYR A 330 14.25 -24.37 -20.67
N GLU A 331 14.66 -23.13 -20.48
CA GLU A 331 15.62 -22.74 -19.45
C GLU A 331 14.88 -22.23 -18.21
N ILE A 332 14.77 -23.08 -17.19
CA ILE A 332 14.29 -22.68 -15.87
C ILE A 332 15.41 -21.90 -15.21
N LYS A 333 15.12 -20.71 -14.69
CA LYS A 333 16.15 -19.86 -14.09
C LYS A 333 15.64 -18.94 -13.00
N GLY A 334 16.56 -18.48 -12.18
CA GLY A 334 16.27 -17.60 -11.07
C GLY A 334 17.53 -17.16 -10.33
N PHE A 335 17.36 -16.75 -9.07
CA PHE A 335 18.46 -16.30 -8.22
C PHE A 335 18.42 -16.99 -6.85
N GLY A 336 19.53 -16.91 -6.12
CA GLY A 336 19.63 -17.36 -4.74
C GLY A 336 20.53 -16.45 -3.91
N TYR A 337 20.27 -16.37 -2.61
CA TYR A 337 21.09 -15.62 -1.67
C TYR A 337 21.15 -16.33 -0.31
N ASN A 338 22.14 -15.99 0.51
CA ASN A 338 22.35 -16.59 1.82
C ASN A 338 22.96 -15.57 2.80
N GLY A 339 22.95 -15.90 4.10
CA GLY A 339 23.52 -15.05 5.14
C GLY A 339 24.95 -15.38 5.53
N GLY A 340 25.55 -14.46 6.30
CA GLY A 340 26.86 -14.64 6.93
C GLY A 340 28.03 -14.81 5.96
N GLY A 341 27.89 -14.40 4.69
CA GLY A 341 28.94 -14.58 3.68
C GLY A 341 29.07 -16.01 3.15
N LYS A 342 28.12 -16.90 3.45
CA LYS A 342 28.20 -18.31 3.07
C LYS A 342 27.77 -18.53 1.63
N ARG A 343 28.68 -19.05 0.80
CA ARG A 343 28.42 -19.42 -0.59
C ARG A 343 27.31 -20.48 -0.68
N ILE A 344 26.41 -20.32 -1.65
CA ILE A 344 25.48 -21.39 -2.06
C ILE A 344 26.31 -22.41 -2.83
N GLY A 345 26.44 -23.64 -2.35
CA GLY A 345 27.30 -24.66 -2.96
C GLY A 345 26.62 -25.44 -4.08
N ARG A 346 25.29 -25.54 -4.05
CA ARG A 346 24.47 -26.15 -5.10
C ARG A 346 23.04 -25.62 -5.07
N ILE A 347 22.41 -25.62 -6.24
CA ILE A 347 20.99 -25.35 -6.44
C ILE A 347 20.44 -26.51 -7.26
N GLU A 348 19.29 -27.00 -6.82
CA GLU A 348 18.67 -28.21 -7.35
C GLU A 348 17.21 -27.93 -7.71
N VAL A 349 16.79 -28.37 -8.89
CA VAL A 349 15.40 -28.29 -9.37
C VAL A 349 14.80 -29.68 -9.49
N SER A 350 13.55 -29.81 -9.07
CA SER A 350 12.74 -31.02 -9.19
C SER A 350 11.50 -30.73 -10.02
N LEU A 351 11.11 -31.70 -10.86
CA LEU A 351 9.85 -31.70 -11.61
C LEU A 351 8.87 -32.81 -11.18
N ASP A 352 9.19 -33.53 -10.09
CA ASP A 352 8.44 -34.70 -9.61
C ASP A 352 8.16 -34.65 -8.09
N ARG A 353 7.94 -33.42 -7.57
CA ARG A 353 7.67 -33.13 -6.15
C ARG A 353 8.80 -33.51 -5.18
N GLY A 354 10.04 -33.47 -5.65
CA GLY A 354 11.25 -33.62 -4.86
C GLY A 354 11.74 -35.06 -4.73
N LYS A 355 11.24 -35.99 -5.58
CA LYS A 355 11.70 -37.38 -5.62
C LYS A 355 13.07 -37.46 -6.30
N THR A 356 13.27 -36.73 -7.39
CA THR A 356 14.55 -36.59 -8.09
C THR A 356 14.92 -35.12 -8.29
N TRP A 357 16.21 -34.87 -8.50
CA TRP A 357 16.76 -33.52 -8.54
C TRP A 357 17.77 -33.38 -9.68
N THR A 358 17.62 -32.31 -10.45
CA THR A 358 18.57 -31.87 -11.47
C THR A 358 19.43 -30.76 -10.90
N LEU A 359 20.76 -30.90 -11.01
CA LEU A 359 21.71 -29.90 -10.58
C LEU A 359 21.71 -28.71 -11.56
N CYS A 360 21.62 -27.50 -11.03
CA CYS A 360 21.63 -26.28 -11.82
C CYS A 360 23.06 -25.75 -12.02
N ASP A 361 23.27 -25.05 -13.13
CA ASP A 361 24.43 -24.17 -13.31
C ASP A 361 24.24 -22.92 -12.45
N ILE A 362 25.31 -22.43 -11.82
CA ILE A 362 25.28 -21.23 -10.96
C ILE A 362 26.33 -20.23 -11.43
N ASP A 363 25.90 -19.01 -11.71
CA ASP A 363 26.76 -17.86 -11.95
C ASP A 363 26.90 -17.03 -10.65
N TYR A 364 28.13 -16.70 -10.28
CA TYR A 364 28.46 -15.88 -9.11
C TYR A 364 29.14 -14.59 -9.57
N PRO A 365 28.38 -13.57 -10.02
CA PRO A 365 28.98 -12.34 -10.52
C PRO A 365 29.92 -11.62 -9.54
N GLU A 366 29.73 -11.82 -8.22
CA GLU A 366 30.65 -11.31 -7.19
C GLU A 366 32.10 -11.79 -7.39
N ASP A 367 32.29 -13.00 -7.92
CA ASP A 367 33.63 -13.54 -8.16
C ASP A 367 34.37 -12.81 -9.27
N ARG A 368 33.69 -12.16 -10.22
CA ARG A 368 34.34 -11.28 -11.20
C ARG A 368 35.05 -10.09 -10.52
N TYR A 369 34.47 -9.55 -9.44
CA TYR A 369 35.15 -8.51 -8.64
C TYR A 369 36.29 -9.10 -7.81
N ARG A 370 36.19 -10.37 -7.41
CA ARG A 370 37.24 -11.07 -6.67
C ARG A 370 38.46 -11.33 -7.56
N GLU A 371 38.22 -11.70 -8.81
CA GLU A 371 39.22 -11.99 -9.85
C GLU A 371 39.90 -10.73 -10.37
N ALA A 372 39.19 -9.59 -10.41
CA ALA A 372 39.72 -8.32 -10.90
C ALA A 372 40.81 -7.68 -10.03
N GLY A 373 41.05 -8.19 -8.80
CA GLY A 373 41.98 -7.57 -7.87
C GLY A 373 41.47 -6.24 -7.31
N TYR A 374 42.40 -5.31 -7.03
CA TYR A 374 42.04 -3.97 -6.55
C TYR A 374 41.67 -3.04 -7.71
N VAL A 375 40.49 -2.42 -7.62
CA VAL A 375 40.02 -1.44 -8.61
C VAL A 375 39.43 -0.23 -7.90
N ASP A 376 39.72 0.99 -8.36
CA ASP A 376 39.07 2.18 -7.85
C ASP A 376 37.76 2.45 -8.61
N LEU A 377 36.65 2.53 -7.88
CA LEU A 377 35.33 2.77 -8.44
C LEU A 377 34.57 3.78 -7.57
N PHE A 378 33.97 4.79 -8.18
CA PHE A 378 33.14 5.82 -7.49
C PHE A 378 33.79 6.56 -6.29
N GLY A 379 35.12 6.50 -6.19
CA GLY A 379 35.92 7.14 -5.14
C GLY A 379 36.34 6.21 -3.99
N GLY A 380 35.94 4.94 -4.03
CA GLY A 380 36.37 3.89 -3.10
C GLY A 380 37.08 2.74 -3.80
N THR A 381 37.89 2.02 -3.05
CA THR A 381 38.60 0.83 -3.54
C THR A 381 37.67 -0.38 -3.47
N VAL A 382 37.47 -1.05 -4.60
CA VAL A 382 36.90 -2.38 -4.71
C VAL A 382 37.96 -3.37 -4.26
N ASN A 383 37.68 -4.10 -3.19
CA ASN A 383 38.61 -5.05 -2.58
C ASN A 383 37.97 -6.42 -2.31
N VAL A 384 37.05 -6.85 -3.18
CA VAL A 384 36.42 -8.18 -3.06
C VAL A 384 37.48 -9.29 -3.09
N CYS A 385 38.60 -9.05 -3.79
CA CYS A 385 39.77 -9.94 -3.84
C CYS A 385 40.40 -10.27 -2.48
N ASP A 386 40.19 -9.44 -1.45
CA ASP A 386 40.71 -9.69 -0.09
C ASP A 386 39.89 -10.72 0.69
N ARG A 387 38.71 -11.08 0.18
CA ARG A 387 37.72 -11.88 0.91
C ARG A 387 37.49 -13.23 0.23
N MET A 388 36.93 -14.16 0.99
CA MET A 388 36.36 -15.41 0.46
C MET A 388 34.83 -15.47 0.60
N SER A 389 34.26 -14.61 1.43
CA SER A 389 32.81 -14.49 1.63
C SER A 389 32.06 -14.18 0.33
N CYS A 390 30.81 -14.64 0.27
CA CYS A 390 29.81 -14.27 -0.73
C CYS A 390 28.79 -13.33 -0.10
N LEU A 391 28.93 -12.05 -0.37
CA LEU A 391 28.08 -10.98 0.16
C LEU A 391 26.90 -10.65 -0.76
N CYS A 392 26.86 -11.29 -1.94
CA CYS A 392 25.84 -11.07 -2.95
C CYS A 392 25.03 -12.33 -3.28
N TRP A 393 23.90 -12.12 -3.96
CA TRP A 393 23.15 -13.17 -4.62
C TRP A 393 23.95 -13.80 -5.77
N CYS A 394 23.53 -14.99 -6.17
CA CYS A 394 23.97 -15.69 -7.37
C CYS A 394 22.77 -15.96 -8.28
N PHE A 395 23.04 -16.23 -9.56
CA PHE A 395 22.03 -16.57 -10.56
C PHE A 395 22.17 -18.04 -10.91
N TRP A 396 21.06 -18.71 -11.23
CA TRP A 396 21.10 -20.12 -11.59
C TRP A 396 20.18 -20.41 -12.76
N SER A 397 20.52 -21.44 -13.52
CA SER A 397 19.67 -21.97 -14.58
C SER A 397 19.84 -23.48 -14.75
N THR A 398 18.82 -24.11 -15.35
CA THR A 398 18.89 -25.48 -15.83
C THR A 398 18.01 -25.61 -17.07
N LYS A 399 18.47 -26.37 -18.06
CA LYS A 399 17.69 -26.66 -19.27
C LYS A 399 16.96 -27.98 -19.10
N VAL A 400 15.67 -28.00 -19.41
CA VAL A 400 14.82 -29.20 -19.37
C VAL A 400 14.02 -29.32 -20.66
N GLU A 401 13.67 -30.54 -21.05
CA GLU A 401 12.81 -30.77 -22.21
C GLU A 401 11.38 -30.26 -21.94
N LYS A 402 10.81 -29.45 -22.85
CA LYS A 402 9.48 -28.85 -22.68
C LYS A 402 8.39 -29.90 -22.44
N LYS A 403 8.49 -31.08 -23.07
CA LYS A 403 7.51 -32.17 -22.93
C LYS A 403 7.35 -32.65 -21.47
N LEU A 404 8.39 -32.50 -20.65
CA LEU A 404 8.32 -32.89 -19.23
C LEU A 404 7.26 -32.09 -18.47
N PHE A 405 6.98 -30.84 -18.88
CA PHE A 405 5.97 -30.02 -18.24
C PHE A 405 4.55 -30.58 -18.39
N LYS A 406 4.23 -31.35 -19.45
CA LYS A 406 2.93 -32.04 -19.55
C LYS A 406 2.74 -33.11 -18.48
N SER A 407 3.82 -33.82 -18.14
CA SER A 407 3.82 -34.89 -17.13
C SER A 407 4.07 -34.40 -15.70
N SER A 408 4.50 -33.15 -15.54
CA SER A 408 4.87 -32.57 -14.25
C SER A 408 3.75 -31.68 -13.70
N LYS A 409 3.62 -31.62 -12.37
CA LYS A 409 2.64 -30.77 -11.68
C LYS A 409 3.26 -29.50 -11.11
N ASP A 410 4.57 -29.45 -10.98
CA ASP A 410 5.30 -28.33 -10.41
C ASP A 410 6.78 -28.33 -10.79
N ILE A 411 7.36 -27.14 -10.64
CA ILE A 411 8.80 -26.90 -10.56
C ILE A 411 9.09 -26.53 -9.11
N VAL A 412 10.01 -27.24 -8.47
CA VAL A 412 10.43 -26.96 -7.10
C VAL A 412 11.93 -26.74 -7.06
N VAL A 413 12.38 -25.65 -6.44
CA VAL A 413 13.81 -25.32 -6.30
C VAL A 413 14.23 -25.27 -4.84
N ARG A 414 15.46 -25.75 -4.56
CA ARG A 414 16.14 -25.59 -3.28
C ARG A 414 17.63 -25.32 -3.45
N GLY A 415 18.21 -24.58 -2.52
CA GLY A 415 19.65 -24.47 -2.34
C GLY A 415 20.20 -25.32 -1.19
N MET A 416 21.49 -25.62 -1.25
CA MET A 416 22.31 -26.05 -0.11
C MET A 416 23.63 -25.26 -0.10
N ASP A 417 23.98 -24.71 1.06
CA ASP A 417 25.21 -23.90 1.22
C ASP A 417 26.45 -24.73 1.53
N ILE A 418 27.62 -24.08 1.59
CA ILE A 418 28.91 -24.72 1.90
C ILE A 418 29.00 -25.31 3.33
N SER A 419 28.02 -25.03 4.20
CA SER A 419 27.88 -25.71 5.50
C SER A 419 26.92 -26.90 5.45
N MET A 420 26.53 -27.33 4.24
CA MET A 420 25.56 -28.39 3.98
C MET A 420 24.17 -28.11 4.55
N SER A 421 23.86 -26.83 4.83
CA SER A 421 22.54 -26.41 5.27
C SER A 421 21.63 -26.23 4.06
N ALA A 422 20.60 -27.06 3.96
CA ALA A 422 19.62 -27.01 2.87
C ALA A 422 18.34 -26.28 3.28
N GLN A 423 17.62 -25.73 2.30
CA GLN A 423 16.27 -25.22 2.53
C GLN A 423 15.30 -26.34 2.93
N PRO A 424 14.37 -26.08 3.86
CA PRO A 424 13.42 -27.08 4.31
C PRO A 424 12.28 -27.30 3.30
N ARG A 425 11.76 -28.53 3.22
CA ARG A 425 10.49 -28.81 2.53
C ARG A 425 9.30 -28.18 3.24
N ASN A 426 9.31 -28.22 4.57
CA ASN A 426 8.20 -27.79 5.41
C ASN A 426 8.32 -26.29 5.73
N MET A 427 7.19 -25.59 5.70
CA MET A 427 7.14 -24.19 6.07
C MET A 427 7.38 -24.03 7.58
N TYR A 428 8.27 -23.11 7.95
CA TYR A 428 8.40 -22.63 9.32
C TYR A 428 7.51 -21.39 9.51
N TRP A 429 6.20 -21.62 9.70
CA TRP A 429 5.27 -20.52 9.97
C TRP A 429 5.60 -19.85 11.29
N ASN A 430 5.63 -18.52 11.32
CA ASN A 430 5.88 -17.74 12.55
C ASN A 430 5.09 -16.43 12.56
N VAL A 431 4.94 -15.83 13.74
CA VAL A 431 4.10 -14.64 14.01
C VAL A 431 4.40 -13.43 13.12
N THR A 432 5.69 -13.13 12.87
CA THR A 432 6.11 -12.01 11.99
C THR A 432 6.19 -12.43 10.53
N SER A 433 6.07 -13.74 10.28
CA SER A 433 6.16 -14.39 8.99
C SER A 433 7.41 -13.98 8.23
N MET A 434 8.54 -13.96 8.94
CA MET A 434 9.85 -13.59 8.42
C MET A 434 10.71 -14.82 8.11
N LEU A 435 11.71 -14.62 7.25
CA LEU A 435 12.69 -15.64 6.85
C LEU A 435 12.04 -16.92 6.28
N ASN A 436 10.91 -16.77 5.61
CA ASN A 436 10.23 -17.89 4.97
C ASN A 436 11.09 -18.48 3.85
N ASN A 437 11.77 -19.60 4.09
CA ASN A 437 12.74 -20.16 3.15
C ASN A 437 12.46 -21.61 2.74
N TRP A 438 11.23 -22.10 2.93
CA TRP A 438 10.84 -23.39 2.38
C TRP A 438 10.98 -23.42 0.86
N TRP A 439 10.99 -24.61 0.26
CA TRP A 439 11.19 -24.76 -1.18
C TRP A 439 10.24 -23.88 -1.99
N TYR A 440 10.78 -23.12 -2.95
CA TYR A 440 9.97 -22.28 -3.82
C TYR A 440 9.32 -23.17 -4.88
N ARG A 441 7.99 -23.12 -4.98
CA ARG A 441 7.19 -23.97 -5.87
C ARG A 441 6.47 -23.13 -6.91
N VAL A 442 6.68 -23.42 -8.19
CA VAL A 442 5.87 -22.93 -9.31
C VAL A 442 4.96 -24.06 -9.75
N ALA A 443 3.65 -23.88 -9.70
CA ALA A 443 2.70 -24.89 -10.16
C ALA A 443 2.64 -24.89 -11.69
N ILE A 444 2.42 -26.07 -12.27
CA ILE A 444 2.17 -26.25 -13.69
C ILE A 444 0.71 -26.65 -13.84
N GLN A 445 -0.05 -25.86 -14.58
CA GLN A 445 -1.47 -26.08 -14.87
C GLN A 445 -1.67 -26.36 -16.37
N PRO A 446 -2.70 -27.13 -16.74
CA PRO A 446 -3.16 -27.17 -18.12
C PRO A 446 -3.48 -25.74 -18.62
N GLY A 447 -3.10 -25.45 -19.86
CA GLY A 447 -3.47 -24.20 -20.54
C GLY A 447 -4.87 -24.28 -21.16
N ASP A 448 -5.15 -23.37 -22.10
CA ASP A 448 -6.47 -23.26 -22.74
C ASP A 448 -6.66 -24.34 -23.84
N THR A 449 -5.56 -24.94 -24.29
CA THR A 449 -5.53 -26.03 -25.28
C THR A 449 -4.84 -27.26 -24.70
N ALA A 450 -5.07 -28.45 -25.29
CA ALA A 450 -4.47 -29.70 -24.83
C ALA A 450 -2.93 -29.72 -24.88
N ASP A 451 -2.34 -28.87 -25.74
CA ASP A 451 -0.90 -28.77 -25.92
C ASP A 451 -0.29 -27.60 -25.16
N GLU A 452 -1.07 -26.84 -24.39
CA GLU A 452 -0.55 -25.70 -23.63
C GLU A 452 -0.42 -26.03 -22.15
N VAL A 453 0.62 -25.50 -21.52
CA VAL A 453 0.77 -25.42 -20.06
C VAL A 453 0.88 -23.97 -19.61
N LYS A 454 0.42 -23.70 -18.39
CA LYS A 454 0.48 -22.42 -17.72
C LYS A 454 1.24 -22.55 -16.40
N PHE A 455 2.07 -21.56 -16.07
CA PHE A 455 2.84 -21.53 -14.82
C PHE A 455 2.26 -20.55 -13.80
N GLU A 456 2.24 -20.96 -12.54
CA GLU A 456 1.73 -20.13 -11.44
C GLU A 456 2.77 -20.10 -10.32
N HIS A 457 3.26 -18.92 -9.98
CA HIS A 457 4.10 -18.72 -8.79
C HIS A 457 3.27 -18.85 -7.51
N PRO A 458 3.89 -18.97 -6.32
CA PRO A 458 3.14 -19.06 -5.07
C PRO A 458 2.16 -17.91 -4.87
N CYS A 459 2.65 -16.69 -5.04
CA CYS A 459 1.92 -15.46 -4.79
C CYS A 459 2.47 -14.34 -5.67
N ILE A 460 1.59 -13.40 -6.03
CA ILE A 460 2.00 -12.12 -6.61
C ILE A 460 2.00 -11.04 -5.51
N ALA A 461 3.03 -10.21 -5.50
CA ALA A 461 3.07 -9.03 -4.65
C ALA A 461 1.86 -8.15 -4.96
N ASN A 462 1.25 -7.51 -3.95
CA ASN A 462 0.11 -6.58 -4.02
C ASN A 462 -1.21 -7.03 -4.70
N LYS A 463 -1.27 -8.19 -5.37
CA LYS A 463 -2.48 -8.71 -6.03
C LYS A 463 -2.60 -10.24 -5.94
N ALA A 464 -3.78 -10.78 -6.18
CA ALA A 464 -3.97 -12.23 -6.35
C ALA A 464 -3.42 -12.70 -7.70
N GLY A 465 -3.20 -14.00 -7.86
CA GLY A 465 -2.84 -14.62 -9.15
C GLY A 465 -1.82 -15.75 -9.06
N GLY A 466 -1.46 -16.20 -7.86
CA GLY A 466 -0.58 -17.36 -7.68
C GLY A 466 -1.35 -18.65 -7.36
N TRP A 467 -0.65 -19.79 -7.36
CA TRP A 467 -1.27 -21.08 -7.06
C TRP A 467 -1.83 -21.15 -5.64
N MET A 468 -1.28 -20.39 -4.68
CA MET A 468 -1.83 -20.37 -3.31
C MET A 468 -3.21 -19.71 -3.24
N ASP A 469 -3.49 -18.73 -4.10
CA ASP A 469 -4.82 -18.13 -4.20
C ASP A 469 -5.82 -19.18 -4.73
N ARG A 470 -5.43 -19.95 -5.74
CA ARG A 470 -6.21 -21.05 -6.32
C ARG A 470 -6.46 -22.18 -5.32
N VAL A 471 -5.42 -22.66 -4.65
CA VAL A 471 -5.52 -23.73 -3.63
C VAL A 471 -6.43 -23.31 -2.48
N LYS A 472 -6.30 -22.07 -1.98
CA LYS A 472 -7.24 -21.53 -0.98
C LYS A 472 -8.69 -21.56 -1.48
N ALA A 473 -8.93 -21.10 -2.71
CA ALA A 473 -10.28 -21.09 -3.30
C ALA A 473 -10.86 -22.51 -3.46
N GLN A 474 -10.01 -23.53 -3.60
CA GLN A 474 -10.39 -24.94 -3.69
C GLN A 474 -10.54 -25.63 -2.31
N GLY A 475 -10.22 -24.94 -1.22
CA GLY A 475 -10.26 -25.47 0.15
C GLY A 475 -9.10 -26.41 0.50
N GLY A 476 -7.99 -26.34 -0.25
CA GLY A 476 -6.80 -27.17 -0.03
C GLY A 476 -5.95 -26.70 1.15
N ASP A 477 -5.29 -27.63 1.84
CA ASP A 477 -4.36 -27.31 2.91
C ASP A 477 -2.93 -27.15 2.37
N ILE A 478 -2.49 -25.90 2.21
CA ILE A 478 -1.16 -25.55 1.69
C ILE A 478 -0.01 -26.22 2.45
N LEU A 479 -0.20 -26.56 3.73
CA LEU A 479 0.84 -27.19 4.55
C LEU A 479 0.94 -28.71 4.38
N ASP A 480 0.03 -29.33 3.64
CA ASP A 480 0.08 -30.77 3.42
C ASP A 480 1.26 -31.19 2.51
N ARG A 481 1.38 -32.50 2.28
CA ARG A 481 2.46 -33.08 1.47
C ARG A 481 2.39 -32.71 -0.02
N THR A 482 1.22 -32.33 -0.53
CA THR A 482 0.98 -31.95 -1.93
C THR A 482 0.79 -30.44 -2.11
N TRP A 483 1.07 -29.65 -1.07
CA TRP A 483 0.86 -28.19 -1.06
C TRP A 483 -0.61 -27.79 -1.26
N GLY A 484 -1.55 -28.63 -0.81
CA GLY A 484 -2.98 -28.44 -0.91
C GLY A 484 -3.58 -28.74 -2.28
N GLU A 485 -2.77 -29.21 -3.23
CA GLU A 485 -3.21 -29.59 -4.56
C GLU A 485 -3.89 -30.97 -4.56
N ASP A 486 -4.82 -31.18 -5.50
CA ASP A 486 -5.40 -32.48 -5.73
C ASP A 486 -4.39 -33.47 -6.33
N ASP A 487 -4.42 -34.72 -5.86
CA ASP A 487 -3.48 -35.76 -6.24
C ASP A 487 -4.25 -37.06 -6.42
N GLU A 488 -4.23 -37.59 -7.65
CA GLU A 488 -4.95 -38.82 -8.02
C GLU A 488 -4.33 -40.06 -7.35
N ASP A 489 -3.05 -39.99 -6.97
CA ASP A 489 -2.34 -41.06 -6.24
C ASP A 489 -2.62 -41.04 -4.73
N ASP A 490 -3.33 -40.02 -4.20
CA ASP A 490 -3.65 -39.89 -2.78
C ASP A 490 -5.11 -40.30 -2.50
N SER A 491 -5.35 -41.60 -2.33
CA SER A 491 -6.68 -42.18 -2.05
C SER A 491 -7.14 -42.02 -0.58
N GLY A 492 -6.49 -41.17 0.22
CA GLY A 492 -6.87 -40.91 1.61
C GLY A 492 -8.08 -39.97 1.73
N PRO A 493 -8.89 -40.05 2.80
CA PRO A 493 -9.97 -39.09 3.04
C PRO A 493 -9.38 -37.68 3.27
N LYS A 494 -9.47 -36.82 2.25
CA LYS A 494 -9.12 -35.41 2.38
C LYS A 494 -10.23 -34.70 3.14
N VAL A 495 -9.95 -34.30 4.38
CA VAL A 495 -10.77 -33.34 5.10
C VAL A 495 -10.50 -31.98 4.45
N LYS A 496 -11.27 -31.63 3.42
CA LYS A 496 -11.28 -30.25 2.91
C LYS A 496 -11.63 -29.35 4.09
N LYS A 497 -10.75 -28.43 4.44
CA LYS A 497 -11.10 -27.42 5.44
C LYS A 497 -12.33 -26.71 4.91
N GLU A 498 -13.39 -26.67 5.72
CA GLU A 498 -14.52 -25.80 5.44
C GLU A 498 -13.93 -24.42 5.13
N VAL A 499 -14.35 -23.80 4.02
CA VAL A 499 -13.85 -22.48 3.64
C VAL A 499 -14.29 -21.53 4.75
N VAL A 500 -13.39 -21.30 5.69
CA VAL A 500 -13.63 -20.40 6.81
C VAL A 500 -13.71 -19.02 6.20
N ASP A 501 -14.88 -18.41 6.33
CA ASP A 501 -15.09 -17.06 5.87
C ASP A 501 -14.24 -16.12 6.74
N GLU A 502 -13.05 -15.76 6.25
CA GLU A 502 -12.06 -14.97 7.00
C GLU A 502 -12.64 -13.62 7.46
N ASP A 503 -13.51 -13.02 6.65
CA ASP A 503 -14.23 -11.80 7.01
C ASP A 503 -15.17 -12.05 8.19
N LEU A 504 -15.91 -13.17 8.18
CA LEU A 504 -16.80 -13.53 9.28
C LEU A 504 -16.02 -13.76 10.58
N GLU A 505 -14.92 -14.51 10.56
CA GLU A 505 -14.08 -14.75 11.74
C GLU A 505 -13.43 -13.46 12.30
N MET A 506 -13.22 -12.46 11.44
CA MET A 506 -12.80 -11.13 11.86
C MET A 506 -13.93 -10.34 12.53
N MET A 507 -15.19 -10.64 12.25
CA MET A 507 -16.35 -9.91 12.78
C MET A 507 -16.96 -10.53 14.03
N ILE A 508 -16.86 -11.85 14.22
CA ILE A 508 -17.55 -12.53 15.32
C ILE A 508 -16.76 -12.52 16.64
N ASN A 509 -17.48 -12.33 17.74
CA ASN A 509 -16.99 -12.64 19.09
C ASN A 509 -17.12 -14.16 19.35
N PRO A 510 -16.02 -14.88 19.64
CA PRO A 510 -16.04 -16.32 19.90
C PRO A 510 -16.99 -16.74 21.03
N GLU A 511 -17.12 -15.94 22.09
CA GLU A 511 -17.98 -16.27 23.25
C GLU A 511 -19.47 -16.21 22.91
N LYS A 512 -19.82 -15.49 21.83
CA LYS A 512 -21.20 -15.33 21.37
C LYS A 512 -21.49 -16.12 20.10
N ARG A 513 -20.52 -16.89 19.60
CA ARG A 513 -20.64 -17.64 18.32
C ARG A 513 -21.84 -18.59 18.31
N ASP A 514 -22.07 -19.27 19.43
CA ASP A 514 -23.09 -20.31 19.56
C ASP A 514 -24.39 -19.79 20.21
N VAL A 515 -24.49 -18.48 20.46
CA VAL A 515 -25.72 -17.84 20.92
C VAL A 515 -26.66 -17.74 19.72
N ILE A 516 -27.83 -18.39 19.80
CA ILE A 516 -28.83 -18.38 18.72
C ILE A 516 -29.79 -17.21 18.94
N ILE A 517 -30.00 -16.41 17.89
CA ILE A 517 -30.98 -15.33 17.83
C ILE A 517 -32.10 -15.74 16.88
N THR A 518 -33.35 -15.69 17.32
CA THR A 518 -34.49 -16.05 16.46
C THR A 518 -34.87 -14.88 15.55
N ALA A 519 -35.58 -15.16 14.45
CA ALA A 519 -36.11 -14.11 13.58
C ALA A 519 -37.09 -13.18 14.31
N GLU A 520 -37.87 -13.72 15.25
CA GLU A 520 -38.79 -12.94 16.09
C GLU A 520 -38.03 -11.99 17.04
N GLU A 521 -36.87 -12.42 17.52
CA GLU A 521 -36.01 -11.61 18.39
C GLU A 521 -35.30 -10.51 17.61
N LEU A 522 -34.77 -10.82 16.42
CA LEU A 522 -34.24 -9.81 15.49
C LEU A 522 -35.30 -8.76 15.12
N ALA A 523 -36.54 -9.18 14.88
CA ALA A 523 -37.63 -8.29 14.48
C ALA A 523 -38.01 -7.25 15.56
N LYS A 524 -37.80 -7.55 16.85
CA LYS A 524 -38.02 -6.58 17.96
C LYS A 524 -37.07 -5.39 17.86
N HIS A 525 -35.90 -5.60 17.27
CA HIS A 525 -34.81 -4.63 17.10
C HIS A 525 -34.80 -4.01 15.69
N ALA A 526 -35.90 -4.12 14.94
CA ALA A 526 -36.10 -3.46 13.65
C ALA A 526 -36.59 -2.00 13.81
N ASN A 527 -35.93 -1.25 14.69
CA ASN A 527 -36.28 0.13 15.05
C ASN A 527 -35.03 1.03 15.10
N LYS A 528 -35.21 2.33 15.37
CA LYS A 528 -34.11 3.31 15.33
C LYS A 528 -33.35 3.40 16.67
N GLU A 529 -33.99 3.01 17.76
CA GLU A 529 -33.49 3.16 19.13
C GLU A 529 -32.49 2.08 19.51
N ASP A 530 -32.73 0.82 19.13
CA ASP A 530 -31.84 -0.30 19.40
C ASP A 530 -31.62 -1.24 18.19
N PRO A 531 -31.11 -0.71 17.06
CA PRO A 531 -31.08 -1.43 15.79
C PRO A 531 -30.14 -2.64 15.82
N TRP A 532 -30.68 -3.81 15.45
CA TRP A 532 -29.88 -5.01 15.17
C TRP A 532 -29.89 -5.31 13.68
N PHE A 533 -28.82 -5.88 13.15
CA PHE A 533 -28.71 -6.24 11.73
C PHE A 533 -27.87 -7.50 11.55
N VAL A 534 -28.04 -8.17 10.41
CA VAL A 534 -27.36 -9.43 10.09
C VAL A 534 -26.19 -9.17 9.14
N VAL A 535 -25.03 -9.77 9.42
CA VAL A 535 -23.89 -9.84 8.50
C VAL A 535 -23.37 -11.27 8.51
N LYS A 536 -23.34 -11.90 7.33
CA LYS A 536 -22.92 -13.28 7.09
C LYS A 536 -23.61 -14.29 8.03
N GLY A 537 -24.92 -14.13 8.23
CA GLY A 537 -25.74 -14.99 9.09
C GLY A 537 -25.56 -14.76 10.60
N HIS A 538 -24.82 -13.73 11.02
CA HIS A 538 -24.62 -13.35 12.41
C HIS A 538 -25.26 -11.99 12.72
N VAL A 539 -25.83 -11.86 13.92
CA VAL A 539 -26.55 -10.68 14.39
C VAL A 539 -25.62 -9.76 15.18
N PHE A 540 -25.65 -8.47 14.86
CA PHE A 540 -24.86 -7.42 15.49
C PHE A 540 -25.76 -6.28 15.96
N THR A 541 -25.38 -5.60 17.05
CA THR A 541 -26.06 -4.40 17.55
C THR A 541 -25.38 -3.14 17.04
N GLY A 542 -26.15 -2.21 16.50
CA GLY A 542 -25.69 -0.89 16.13
C GLY A 542 -25.68 0.13 17.27
N THR A 543 -26.45 -0.13 18.33
CA THR A 543 -26.77 0.82 19.41
C THR A 543 -25.57 1.55 20.00
N PRO A 544 -24.47 0.87 20.39
CA PRO A 544 -23.35 1.53 21.06
C PRO A 544 -22.51 2.40 20.12
N PHE A 545 -22.78 2.34 18.81
CA PHE A 545 -21.96 2.94 17.77
C PHE A 545 -22.73 3.90 16.87
N LEU A 546 -24.01 4.18 17.17
CA LEU A 546 -24.85 5.06 16.34
C LEU A 546 -24.24 6.46 16.17
N ASP A 547 -23.85 7.10 17.28
CA ASP A 547 -23.31 8.47 17.28
C ASP A 547 -21.83 8.54 16.85
N GLU A 548 -21.14 7.40 16.85
CA GLU A 548 -19.72 7.30 16.46
C GLU A 548 -19.53 6.81 15.01
N HIS A 549 -20.61 6.39 14.35
CA HIS A 549 -20.53 5.84 13.01
C HIS A 549 -20.22 6.95 11.97
N PRO A 550 -19.10 6.86 11.22
CA PRO A 550 -18.69 7.92 10.28
C PRO A 550 -19.68 8.20 9.14
N GLY A 551 -20.58 7.25 8.85
CA GLY A 551 -21.66 7.42 7.86
C GLY A 551 -22.98 7.95 8.44
N GLY A 552 -22.98 8.39 9.70
CA GLY A 552 -24.16 8.85 10.43
C GLY A 552 -25.04 7.72 10.97
N VAL A 553 -25.96 8.09 11.87
CA VAL A 553 -26.92 7.17 12.53
C VAL A 553 -27.80 6.43 11.52
N GLN A 554 -28.18 7.11 10.43
CA GLN A 554 -29.09 6.56 9.43
C GLN A 554 -28.50 5.35 8.68
N ALA A 555 -27.18 5.27 8.55
CA ALA A 555 -26.51 4.16 7.85
C ALA A 555 -26.75 2.82 8.53
N ILE A 556 -26.92 2.83 9.86
CA ILE A 556 -27.16 1.64 10.67
C ILE A 556 -28.67 1.39 10.83
N THR A 557 -29.44 2.42 11.14
CA THR A 557 -30.89 2.26 11.40
C THR A 557 -31.67 1.87 10.14
N ASN A 558 -31.19 2.21 8.94
CA ASN A 558 -31.84 1.83 7.69
C ASN A 558 -31.81 0.32 7.42
N VAL A 559 -30.85 -0.41 7.99
CA VAL A 559 -30.72 -1.88 7.86
C VAL A 559 -31.18 -2.63 9.11
N ALA A 560 -31.84 -1.94 10.04
CA ALA A 560 -32.36 -2.55 11.26
C ALA A 560 -33.37 -3.66 10.94
N GLY A 561 -33.15 -4.85 11.50
CA GLY A 561 -33.92 -6.07 11.28
C GLY A 561 -33.60 -6.82 9.99
N GLU A 562 -32.63 -6.37 9.19
CA GLU A 562 -32.36 -6.90 7.85
C GLU A 562 -30.95 -7.55 7.74
N ASP A 563 -30.72 -8.29 6.65
CA ASP A 563 -29.39 -8.77 6.27
C ASP A 563 -28.64 -7.72 5.44
N ALA A 564 -27.62 -7.15 6.06
CA ALA A 564 -26.77 -6.10 5.54
C ALA A 564 -25.43 -6.63 5.00
N THR A 565 -25.28 -7.94 4.78
CA THR A 565 -24.00 -8.57 4.40
C THR A 565 -23.33 -7.89 3.21
N ASP A 566 -24.06 -7.77 2.10
CA ASP A 566 -23.50 -7.24 0.85
C ASP A 566 -23.15 -5.76 0.99
N ASP A 567 -24.04 -4.97 1.61
CA ASP A 567 -23.85 -3.54 1.83
C ASP A 567 -22.65 -3.30 2.76
N PHE A 568 -22.51 -4.11 3.83
CA PHE A 568 -21.42 -3.98 4.80
C PHE A 568 -20.05 -4.35 4.20
N ILE A 569 -19.95 -5.49 3.52
CA ILE A 569 -18.68 -6.00 2.97
C ILE A 569 -18.15 -5.11 1.84
N ALA A 570 -19.02 -4.44 1.09
CA ALA A 570 -18.63 -3.60 -0.04
C ALA A 570 -17.94 -2.28 0.36
N ILE A 571 -18.24 -1.75 1.55
CA ILE A 571 -17.81 -0.39 1.95
C ILE A 571 -16.85 -0.36 3.14
N HIS A 572 -16.83 -1.42 3.97
CA HIS A 572 -16.07 -1.42 5.22
C HIS A 572 -14.68 -2.07 5.10
N SER A 573 -13.68 -1.41 5.68
CA SER A 573 -12.28 -1.87 5.72
C SER A 573 -12.07 -3.08 6.65
N GLU A 574 -10.91 -3.75 6.56
CA GLU A 574 -10.53 -4.80 7.52
C GLU A 574 -10.58 -4.33 8.98
N GLY A 575 -10.20 -3.07 9.26
CA GLY A 575 -10.26 -2.50 10.61
C GLY A 575 -11.69 -2.37 11.12
N SER A 576 -12.62 -1.98 10.24
CA SER A 576 -14.05 -1.92 10.53
C SER A 576 -14.62 -3.31 10.81
N LYS A 577 -14.19 -4.34 10.05
CA LYS A 577 -14.58 -5.74 10.29
C LYS A 577 -14.11 -6.23 11.66
N LEU A 578 -12.89 -5.91 12.10
CA LEU A 578 -12.41 -6.27 13.44
C LEU A 578 -13.21 -5.61 14.57
N LEU A 579 -13.69 -4.38 14.36
CA LEU A 579 -14.48 -3.66 15.36
C LEU A 579 -15.82 -4.36 15.63
N MET A 580 -16.41 -5.02 14.62
CA MET A 580 -17.69 -5.74 14.72
C MET A 580 -17.70 -6.80 15.84
N LYS A 581 -16.53 -7.33 16.25
CA LYS A 581 -16.43 -8.28 17.36
C LYS A 581 -17.04 -7.73 18.65
N LYS A 582 -16.90 -6.42 18.90
CA LYS A 582 -17.46 -5.77 20.09
C LYS A 582 -18.99 -5.76 20.07
N PHE A 583 -19.57 -5.73 18.88
CA PHE A 583 -20.99 -5.56 18.64
C PHE A 583 -21.73 -6.86 18.31
N HIS A 584 -21.00 -7.98 18.21
CA HIS A 584 -21.58 -9.30 17.96
C HIS A 584 -22.56 -9.68 19.08
N ILE A 585 -23.72 -10.23 18.71
CA ILE A 585 -24.75 -10.70 19.64
C ILE A 585 -24.88 -12.22 19.59
N GLY A 586 -24.94 -12.78 18.38
CA GLY A 586 -25.13 -14.22 18.18
C GLY A 586 -25.28 -14.57 16.71
N ARG A 587 -25.54 -15.85 16.42
CA ARG A 587 -25.88 -16.36 15.09
C ARG A 587 -27.40 -16.36 14.90
N LEU A 588 -27.87 -15.96 13.72
CA LEU A 588 -29.30 -16.03 13.40
C LEU A 588 -29.73 -17.50 13.22
N GLU A 589 -30.85 -17.88 13.82
CA GLU A 589 -31.45 -19.21 13.70
C GLU A 589 -31.79 -19.51 12.23
N THR A 590 -31.17 -20.53 11.67
CA THR A 590 -31.44 -20.98 10.29
C THR A 590 -32.80 -21.67 10.23
N THR A 591 -33.86 -20.90 10.06
CA THR A 591 -34.98 -21.34 9.22
C THR A 591 -34.59 -21.06 7.78
N ALA A 592 -34.92 -21.97 6.86
CA ALA A 592 -34.73 -21.73 5.43
C ALA A 592 -35.57 -20.52 5.01
N VAL A 593 -34.99 -19.33 5.12
CA VAL A 593 -35.53 -18.12 4.51
C VAL A 593 -35.21 -18.26 3.04
N SER A 594 -36.22 -18.67 2.30
CA SER A 594 -36.30 -18.53 0.86
C SER A 594 -35.65 -17.20 0.46
N ALA A 595 -34.78 -17.24 -0.55
CA ALA A 595 -34.35 -16.04 -1.27
C ALA A 595 -35.55 -15.10 -1.39
N PRO A 596 -35.39 -13.78 -1.14
CA PRO A 596 -36.48 -12.86 -1.38
C PRO A 596 -36.87 -13.05 -2.85
N THR A 597 -38.02 -13.69 -3.04
CA THR A 597 -38.76 -13.73 -4.29
C THR A 597 -38.76 -12.31 -4.81
N ASP A 598 -38.42 -12.14 -6.09
CA ASP A 598 -38.62 -10.91 -6.85
C ASP A 598 -40.04 -10.40 -6.59
N ALA A 599 -40.19 -9.62 -5.52
CA ALA A 599 -41.42 -8.94 -5.22
C ALA A 599 -41.48 -7.85 -6.27
N VAL A 600 -42.42 -8.01 -7.19
CA VAL A 600 -42.79 -7.00 -8.17
C VAL A 600 -43.18 -5.75 -7.37
N THR A 601 -42.22 -4.88 -7.09
CA THR A 601 -42.51 -3.58 -6.47
C THR A 601 -43.30 -2.79 -7.49
N GLU A 602 -44.55 -2.45 -7.14
CA GLU A 602 -45.32 -1.46 -7.87
C GLU A 602 -44.49 -0.18 -8.05
N ILE A 603 -44.64 0.45 -9.21
CA ILE A 603 -43.97 1.72 -9.51
C ILE A 603 -44.54 2.79 -8.59
N THR A 604 -43.73 3.27 -7.65
CA THR A 604 -44.07 4.34 -6.71
C THR A 604 -43.90 5.73 -7.34
N PRO A 605 -44.55 6.78 -6.80
CA PRO A 605 -44.38 8.15 -7.30
C PRO A 605 -42.93 8.66 -7.26
N THR A 606 -42.12 8.14 -6.33
CA THR A 606 -40.69 8.40 -6.21
C THR A 606 -39.88 7.12 -6.46
N LEU A 607 -38.69 7.24 -7.06
CA LEU A 607 -37.79 6.11 -7.30
C LEU A 607 -37.15 5.62 -6.00
N LEU A 608 -36.46 6.50 -5.29
CA LEU A 608 -35.53 6.10 -4.23
C LEU A 608 -36.28 5.57 -3.01
N ASN A 609 -35.80 4.44 -2.50
CA ASN A 609 -36.24 3.85 -1.26
C ASN A 609 -35.02 3.56 -0.37
N PRO A 610 -34.98 3.99 0.91
CA PRO A 610 -33.81 3.82 1.77
C PRO A 610 -33.44 2.35 2.03
N LYS A 611 -34.37 1.43 1.78
CA LYS A 611 -34.23 -0.02 2.04
C LYS A 611 -34.11 -0.83 0.75
N VAL A 612 -34.75 -0.41 -0.33
CA VAL A 612 -34.86 -1.19 -1.57
C VAL A 612 -33.97 -0.63 -2.67
N TRP A 613 -33.16 -1.51 -3.29
CA TRP A 613 -32.42 -1.21 -4.50
C TRP A 613 -33.35 -1.20 -5.72
N LYS A 614 -33.35 -0.09 -6.45
CA LYS A 614 -34.16 0.11 -7.66
C LYS A 614 -33.27 0.18 -8.89
N LYS A 615 -33.75 -0.34 -10.02
CA LYS A 615 -33.00 -0.33 -11.28
C LYS A 615 -33.30 0.95 -12.06
N ILE A 616 -32.24 1.59 -12.55
CA ILE A 616 -32.30 2.77 -13.42
C ILE A 616 -31.52 2.50 -14.70
N THR A 617 -31.95 3.08 -15.81
CA THR A 617 -31.43 2.73 -17.15
C THR A 617 -30.62 3.87 -17.74
N LEU A 618 -29.38 3.64 -18.17
CA LEU A 618 -28.55 4.68 -18.79
C LEU A 618 -29.11 5.02 -20.18
N VAL A 619 -29.55 6.27 -20.39
CA VAL A 619 -30.16 6.70 -21.67
C VAL A 619 -29.35 7.74 -22.43
N LYS A 620 -28.46 8.47 -21.74
CA LYS A 620 -27.57 9.44 -22.38
C LYS A 620 -26.29 9.61 -21.56
N LYS A 621 -25.18 9.83 -22.26
CA LYS A 621 -23.91 10.27 -21.69
C LYS A 621 -23.47 11.56 -22.38
N GLU A 622 -23.28 12.60 -21.59
CA GLU A 622 -22.85 13.91 -22.07
C GLU A 622 -21.41 14.20 -21.63
N ILE A 623 -20.57 14.66 -22.56
CA ILE A 623 -19.17 15.01 -22.31
C ILE A 623 -19.09 16.47 -21.91
N ILE A 624 -18.67 16.75 -20.67
CA ILE A 624 -18.55 18.12 -20.14
C ILE A 624 -17.12 18.64 -20.25
N SER A 625 -16.15 17.81 -19.91
CA SER A 625 -14.73 18.13 -20.03
C SER A 625 -13.95 16.88 -20.45
N HIS A 626 -12.62 16.97 -20.55
CA HIS A 626 -11.77 15.83 -20.86
C HIS A 626 -11.98 14.66 -19.87
N ASP A 627 -12.29 14.95 -18.61
CA ASP A 627 -12.45 13.97 -17.53
C ASP A 627 -13.77 14.05 -16.77
N SER A 628 -14.78 14.78 -17.25
CA SER A 628 -16.09 14.88 -16.59
C SER A 628 -17.26 14.58 -17.54
N ARG A 629 -18.27 13.87 -17.02
CA ARG A 629 -19.47 13.42 -17.76
C ARG A 629 -20.73 13.70 -16.96
N ILE A 630 -21.84 13.96 -17.66
CA ILE A 630 -23.19 13.79 -17.08
C ILE A 630 -23.77 12.49 -17.60
N PHE A 631 -24.16 11.60 -16.67
CA PHE A 631 -24.89 10.38 -16.96
C PHE A 631 -26.37 10.62 -16.70
N HIS A 632 -27.19 10.41 -17.72
CA HIS A 632 -28.64 10.54 -17.62
C HIS A 632 -29.26 9.15 -17.53
N PHE A 633 -29.96 8.89 -16.43
CA PHE A 633 -30.64 7.62 -16.17
C PHE A 633 -32.15 7.80 -16.21
N ALA A 634 -32.84 7.01 -17.02
CA ALA A 634 -34.28 6.91 -16.98
C ALA A 634 -34.72 6.16 -15.71
N LEU A 635 -35.74 6.73 -15.06
CA LEU A 635 -36.43 6.13 -13.90
C LEU A 635 -37.38 5.01 -14.36
N GLU A 636 -38.05 4.33 -13.42
CA GLU A 636 -38.98 3.22 -13.74
C GLU A 636 -40.21 3.72 -14.53
N SER A 637 -40.56 5.00 -14.41
CA SER A 637 -41.63 5.65 -15.14
C SER A 637 -41.31 7.11 -15.51
N PRO A 638 -41.76 7.62 -16.67
CA PRO A 638 -41.61 9.02 -17.06
C PRO A 638 -42.24 10.02 -16.09
N GLU A 639 -43.24 9.61 -15.30
CA GLU A 639 -43.93 10.48 -14.34
C GLU A 639 -43.33 10.43 -12.92
N GLN A 640 -42.44 9.48 -12.67
CA GLN A 640 -41.78 9.26 -11.38
C GLN A 640 -40.74 10.36 -11.14
N THR A 641 -40.57 10.82 -9.90
CA THR A 641 -39.44 11.69 -9.50
C THR A 641 -38.39 10.88 -8.75
N THR A 642 -37.22 11.43 -8.48
CA THR A 642 -36.19 10.70 -7.71
C THR A 642 -36.61 10.46 -6.26
N GLY A 643 -37.32 11.41 -5.65
CA GLY A 643 -37.63 11.40 -4.22
C GLY A 643 -36.43 11.69 -3.32
N LEU A 644 -35.37 12.28 -3.88
CA LEU A 644 -34.18 12.66 -3.11
C LEU A 644 -34.35 14.06 -2.50
N PRO A 645 -34.34 14.23 -1.17
CA PRO A 645 -34.36 15.56 -0.57
C PRO A 645 -33.07 16.35 -0.87
N VAL A 646 -33.18 17.68 -0.91
CA VAL A 646 -32.08 18.58 -1.31
C VAL A 646 -30.99 18.57 -0.24
N GLY A 647 -29.77 18.15 -0.59
CA GLY A 647 -28.67 17.99 0.36
C GLY A 647 -28.41 16.54 0.80
N LYS A 648 -29.27 15.60 0.39
CA LYS A 648 -29.04 14.16 0.54
C LYS A 648 -28.40 13.57 -0.72
N HIS A 649 -27.90 12.35 -0.60
CA HIS A 649 -27.27 11.59 -1.69
C HIS A 649 -27.96 10.24 -1.89
N LEU A 650 -27.62 9.57 -3.00
CA LEU A 650 -28.03 8.21 -3.30
C LEU A 650 -26.81 7.33 -3.56
N PHE A 651 -26.92 6.04 -3.27
CA PHE A 651 -25.93 5.05 -3.64
C PHE A 651 -26.24 4.47 -5.00
N ILE A 652 -25.20 4.29 -5.80
CA ILE A 652 -25.22 3.47 -7.01
C ILE A 652 -24.36 2.24 -6.78
N ARG A 653 -24.81 1.07 -7.21
CA ARG A 653 -24.01 -0.16 -7.20
C ARG A 653 -24.08 -0.91 -8.53
N SER A 654 -22.98 -1.60 -8.85
CA SER A 654 -22.88 -2.52 -9.98
C SER A 654 -21.78 -3.55 -9.72
N LYS A 655 -21.83 -4.70 -10.40
CA LYS A 655 -20.73 -5.66 -10.38
C LYS A 655 -19.61 -5.18 -11.32
N GLY A 656 -18.38 -5.17 -10.82
CA GLY A 656 -17.19 -4.91 -11.62
C GLY A 656 -16.85 -6.09 -12.54
N PRO A 657 -15.86 -5.92 -13.43
CA PRO A 657 -15.39 -7.00 -14.31
C PRO A 657 -14.87 -8.25 -13.58
N ASP A 658 -14.46 -8.09 -12.32
CA ASP A 658 -14.02 -9.17 -11.43
C ASP A 658 -15.18 -9.87 -10.69
N GLY A 659 -16.43 -9.53 -11.03
CA GLY A 659 -17.64 -10.05 -10.39
C GLY A 659 -17.93 -9.45 -9.01
N LYS A 660 -17.06 -8.60 -8.47
CA LYS A 660 -17.24 -7.98 -7.14
C LYS A 660 -18.18 -6.79 -7.22
N LEU A 661 -19.01 -6.63 -6.19
CA LEU A 661 -19.91 -5.49 -6.07
C LEU A 661 -19.11 -4.22 -5.79
N VAL A 662 -19.34 -3.17 -6.59
CA VAL A 662 -18.79 -1.82 -6.40
C VAL A 662 -19.93 -0.89 -6.10
N MET A 663 -19.82 -0.10 -5.04
CA MET A 663 -20.85 0.86 -4.61
C MET A 663 -20.24 2.23 -4.33
N ARG A 664 -20.92 3.31 -4.73
CA ARG A 664 -20.52 4.71 -4.45
C ARG A 664 -21.73 5.61 -4.24
N ALA A 665 -21.58 6.59 -3.35
CA ALA A 665 -22.55 7.66 -3.15
C ALA A 665 -22.38 8.75 -4.21
N TYR A 666 -23.49 9.32 -4.65
CA TYR A 666 -23.54 10.45 -5.57
C TYR A 666 -24.66 11.41 -5.19
N THR A 667 -24.37 12.70 -5.29
CA THR A 667 -25.38 13.76 -5.25
C THR A 667 -25.75 14.15 -6.70
N PRO A 668 -27.01 14.02 -7.11
CA PRO A 668 -27.44 14.32 -8.47
C PRO A 668 -27.30 15.80 -8.84
N LYS A 669 -27.14 16.07 -10.13
CA LYS A 669 -27.31 17.41 -10.71
C LYS A 669 -28.78 17.73 -10.97
N SER A 670 -29.56 16.73 -11.38
CA SER A 670 -30.99 16.89 -11.68
C SER A 670 -31.77 17.39 -10.47
N ASN A 671 -32.78 18.23 -10.71
CA ASN A 671 -33.68 18.71 -9.66
C ASN A 671 -34.53 17.53 -9.13
N HIS A 672 -34.76 17.45 -7.83
CA HIS A 672 -35.58 16.39 -7.22
C HIS A 672 -37.05 16.38 -7.67
N LYS A 673 -37.54 17.51 -8.23
CA LYS A 673 -38.87 17.67 -8.84
C LYS A 673 -38.90 17.23 -10.31
N GLN A 674 -37.75 16.96 -10.91
CA GLN A 674 -37.64 16.52 -12.31
C GLN A 674 -38.20 15.11 -12.45
N LYS A 675 -39.08 14.93 -13.44
CA LYS A 675 -39.76 13.67 -13.71
C LYS A 675 -38.99 12.83 -14.74
N GLY A 676 -39.00 11.52 -14.54
CA GLY A 676 -38.56 10.50 -15.49
C GLY A 676 -37.05 10.36 -15.66
N ILE A 677 -36.23 11.27 -15.13
CA ILE A 677 -34.79 11.27 -15.35
C ILE A 677 -34.00 11.64 -14.08
N LEU A 678 -32.87 10.97 -13.89
CA LEU A 678 -31.85 11.24 -12.88
C LEU A 678 -30.53 11.58 -13.59
N GLU A 679 -29.96 12.74 -13.28
CA GLU A 679 -28.71 13.21 -13.90
C GLU A 679 -27.60 13.27 -12.87
N ILE A 680 -26.48 12.61 -13.14
CA ILE A 680 -25.35 12.56 -12.22
C ILE A 680 -24.10 13.05 -12.92
N LEU A 681 -23.54 14.16 -12.43
CA LEU A 681 -22.28 14.73 -12.87
C LEU A 681 -21.13 14.02 -12.15
N ILE A 682 -20.25 13.38 -12.93
CA ILE A 682 -19.17 12.55 -12.40
C ILE A 682 -17.87 12.90 -13.10
N LYS A 683 -16.82 13.07 -12.31
CA LYS A 683 -15.44 13.06 -12.80
C LYS A 683 -14.99 11.63 -13.06
N VAL A 684 -14.67 11.31 -14.30
CA VAL A 684 -14.18 9.99 -14.74
C VAL A 684 -12.67 9.91 -14.54
N TYR A 685 -12.27 9.01 -13.64
CA TYR A 685 -10.86 8.69 -13.42
C TYR A 685 -10.42 7.64 -14.45
N PHE A 686 -9.97 8.09 -15.62
CA PHE A 686 -9.42 7.23 -16.65
C PHE A 686 -8.12 6.54 -16.18
N PRO A 687 -7.84 5.30 -16.62
CA PRO A 687 -6.54 4.68 -16.39
C PRO A 687 -5.43 5.55 -16.95
N ARG A 688 -4.32 5.66 -16.22
CA ARG A 688 -3.13 6.41 -16.66
C ARG A 688 -1.89 5.56 -16.40
N GLY A 689 -1.30 5.04 -17.47
CA GLY A 689 -0.22 4.05 -17.37
C GLY A 689 -0.69 2.84 -16.55
N ASP A 690 0.06 2.50 -15.51
CA ASP A 690 -0.24 1.37 -14.61
C ASP A 690 -1.24 1.72 -13.48
N ILE A 691 -1.69 2.98 -13.38
CA ILE A 691 -2.72 3.37 -12.41
C ILE A 691 -4.10 2.93 -12.94
N PRO A 692 -4.79 1.99 -12.27
CA PRO A 692 -6.12 1.58 -12.69
C PRO A 692 -7.10 2.75 -12.57
N GLY A 693 -8.00 2.87 -13.55
CA GLY A 693 -9.07 3.86 -13.49
C GLY A 693 -9.99 3.66 -12.27
N GLY A 694 -10.76 4.68 -11.92
CA GLY A 694 -11.70 4.61 -10.80
C GLY A 694 -12.76 3.52 -11.03
N LYS A 695 -12.92 2.59 -10.08
CA LYS A 695 -13.76 1.39 -10.26
C LYS A 695 -15.18 1.70 -10.75
N MET A 696 -15.93 2.50 -9.98
CA MET A 696 -17.31 2.87 -10.36
C MET A 696 -17.34 3.79 -11.58
N THR A 697 -16.40 4.73 -11.69
CA THR A 697 -16.39 5.69 -12.81
C THR A 697 -16.07 5.01 -14.14
N MET A 698 -15.24 3.97 -14.13
CA MET A 698 -14.97 3.15 -15.31
C MET A 698 -16.12 2.19 -15.65
N ILE A 699 -16.86 1.69 -14.64
CA ILE A 699 -18.11 0.95 -14.90
C ILE A 699 -19.08 1.85 -15.65
N LEU A 700 -19.33 3.05 -15.13
CA LEU A 700 -20.22 4.03 -15.76
C LEU A 700 -19.69 4.48 -17.13
N GLU A 701 -18.38 4.70 -17.26
CA GLU A 701 -17.80 5.10 -18.54
C GLU A 701 -17.85 4.00 -19.60
N ASN A 702 -17.78 2.72 -19.22
CA ASN A 702 -17.89 1.61 -20.16
C ASN A 702 -19.32 1.09 -20.32
N MET A 703 -20.28 1.67 -19.59
CA MET A 703 -21.68 1.26 -19.62
C MET A 703 -22.32 1.59 -20.97
N GLU A 704 -22.88 0.58 -21.64
CA GLU A 704 -23.59 0.74 -22.91
C GLU A 704 -24.95 1.43 -22.70
N MET A 705 -25.38 2.23 -23.68
CA MET A 705 -26.73 2.84 -23.64
C MET A 705 -27.80 1.75 -23.56
N GLY A 706 -28.81 1.95 -22.71
CA GLY A 706 -29.90 1.00 -22.48
C GLY A 706 -29.65 -0.04 -21.39
N THR A 707 -28.43 -0.11 -20.82
CA THR A 707 -28.14 -1.01 -19.71
C THR A 707 -28.61 -0.45 -18.36
N GLN A 708 -28.80 -1.33 -17.37
CA GLN A 708 -29.34 -0.99 -16.05
C GLN A 708 -28.26 -0.99 -14.98
N ILE A 709 -28.43 -0.11 -14.00
CA ILE A 709 -27.65 -0.07 -12.75
C ILE A 709 -28.59 0.09 -11.57
N GLU A 710 -28.16 -0.28 -10.36
CA GLU A 710 -28.99 -0.20 -9.17
C GLU A 710 -28.73 1.08 -8.37
N ALA A 711 -29.79 1.69 -7.85
CA ALA A 711 -29.78 2.89 -7.01
C ALA A 711 -30.58 2.68 -5.72
N LYS A 712 -30.10 3.24 -4.60
CA LYS A 712 -30.75 3.20 -3.27
C LYS A 712 -30.53 4.52 -2.53
N GLY A 713 -31.44 4.91 -1.67
CA GLY A 713 -31.41 6.19 -0.93
C GLY A 713 -32.83 6.68 -0.64
N PRO A 714 -33.05 7.90 -0.15
CA PRO A 714 -32.06 8.91 0.21
C PRO A 714 -31.23 8.53 1.44
N THR A 715 -30.01 9.06 1.51
CA THR A 715 -29.11 9.01 2.68
C THR A 715 -28.42 10.37 2.85
N GLY A 716 -27.98 10.68 4.08
CA GLY A 716 -27.37 11.96 4.43
C GLY A 716 -28.12 12.68 5.54
N GLU A 717 -27.40 13.55 6.23
CA GLU A 717 -27.86 14.19 7.47
C GLU A 717 -28.49 15.57 7.25
N PHE A 718 -28.16 16.23 6.14
CA PHE A 718 -28.62 17.58 5.82
C PHE A 718 -29.72 17.56 4.76
N GLU A 719 -30.76 18.35 4.99
CA GLU A 719 -31.87 18.55 4.05
C GLU A 719 -32.28 20.02 4.05
N TYR A 720 -32.14 20.69 2.91
CA TYR A 720 -32.67 22.04 2.74
C TYR A 720 -34.18 21.99 2.44
N LEU A 721 -34.95 22.86 3.09
CA LEU A 721 -36.40 22.92 2.94
C LEU A 721 -36.80 24.17 2.14
N GLU A 722 -36.83 25.32 2.80
CA GLU A 722 -37.24 26.61 2.20
C GLU A 722 -36.85 27.78 3.11
N ASN A 723 -36.50 28.92 2.51
CA ASN A 723 -36.30 30.22 3.18
C ASN A 723 -35.42 30.15 4.44
N GLY A 724 -34.28 29.49 4.29
CA GLY A 724 -33.26 29.32 5.32
C GLY A 724 -33.53 28.17 6.28
N ASN A 725 -34.69 27.52 6.21
CA ASN A 725 -35.02 26.37 7.06
C ASN A 725 -34.39 25.10 6.48
N PHE A 726 -33.79 24.30 7.35
CA PHE A 726 -33.19 23.03 7.00
C PHE A 726 -33.43 22.00 8.11
N LEU A 727 -33.22 20.72 7.80
CA LEU A 727 -33.02 19.67 8.78
C LEU A 727 -31.54 19.30 8.79
N TYR A 728 -30.95 19.21 9.98
CA TYR A 728 -29.64 18.62 10.16
C TYR A 728 -29.73 17.57 11.27
N ASN A 729 -29.40 16.32 10.94
CA ASN A 729 -29.61 15.18 11.83
C ASN A 729 -31.07 15.06 12.31
N GLU A 730 -32.01 15.20 11.37
CA GLU A 730 -33.47 15.22 11.58
C GLU A 730 -33.97 16.35 12.49
N LYS A 731 -33.10 17.26 12.95
CA LYS A 731 -33.46 18.41 13.79
C LYS A 731 -33.71 19.66 12.94
N PRO A 732 -34.79 20.41 13.19
CA PRO A 732 -35.05 21.65 12.49
C PRO A 732 -34.01 22.71 12.88
N GLY A 733 -33.46 23.36 11.86
CA GLY A 733 -32.54 24.48 11.97
C GLY A 733 -32.95 25.60 11.03
N ARG A 734 -32.41 26.80 11.30
CA ARG A 734 -32.59 27.98 10.45
C ARG A 734 -31.26 28.70 10.29
N ALA A 735 -30.93 29.06 9.05
CA ALA A 735 -29.79 29.89 8.70
C ALA A 735 -30.26 31.07 7.85
N ASP A 736 -29.72 32.25 8.12
CA ASP A 736 -29.88 33.45 7.28
C ASP A 736 -28.91 33.42 6.10
N SER A 737 -27.80 32.66 6.20
CA SER A 737 -26.82 32.51 5.12
C SER A 737 -26.11 31.15 5.07
N PHE A 738 -25.64 30.77 3.89
CA PHE A 738 -24.80 29.59 3.66
C PHE A 738 -23.44 29.96 3.06
N LEU A 739 -22.37 29.45 3.65
CA LEU A 739 -21.02 29.45 3.07
C LEU A 739 -20.75 28.11 2.39
N LEU A 740 -20.71 28.11 1.06
CA LEU A 740 -20.59 26.93 0.21
C LEU A 740 -19.14 26.77 -0.26
N LEU A 741 -18.45 25.73 0.21
CA LEU A 741 -17.04 25.47 -0.09
C LEU A 741 -16.96 24.23 -0.98
N ALA A 742 -16.77 24.43 -2.28
CA ALA A 742 -16.72 23.38 -3.28
C ALA A 742 -15.35 23.25 -3.96
N GLY A 743 -14.96 22.02 -4.31
CA GLY A 743 -13.75 21.72 -5.08
C GLY A 743 -14.00 20.76 -6.23
N GLY A 744 -13.69 21.15 -7.47
CA GLY A 744 -13.85 20.31 -8.67
C GLY A 744 -15.25 19.69 -8.76
N SER A 745 -15.32 18.37 -8.93
CA SER A 745 -16.62 17.64 -8.99
C SER A 745 -17.40 17.58 -7.68
N GLY A 746 -16.83 18.05 -6.56
CA GLY A 746 -17.55 18.23 -5.28
C GLY A 746 -18.63 19.32 -5.31
N ILE A 747 -18.90 19.93 -6.47
CA ILE A 747 -19.89 20.98 -6.64
C ILE A 747 -21.34 20.53 -6.41
N THR A 748 -21.68 19.26 -6.66
CA THR A 748 -23.08 18.86 -6.81
C THR A 748 -23.96 19.06 -5.57
N PRO A 749 -23.52 18.84 -4.31
CA PRO A 749 -24.34 19.16 -3.14
C PRO A 749 -24.62 20.66 -3.00
N CYS A 750 -23.59 21.49 -3.18
CA CYS A 750 -23.72 22.95 -3.14
C CYS A 750 -24.63 23.45 -4.27
N TYR A 751 -24.48 22.90 -5.47
CA TYR A 751 -25.32 23.20 -6.62
C TYR A 751 -26.79 22.93 -6.35
N GLN A 752 -27.15 21.79 -5.74
CA GLN A 752 -28.55 21.47 -5.44
C GLN A 752 -29.17 22.44 -4.44
N VAL A 753 -28.41 22.84 -3.41
CA VAL A 753 -28.87 23.82 -2.42
C VAL A 753 -29.09 25.19 -3.09
N ILE A 754 -28.13 25.65 -3.90
CA ILE A 754 -28.27 26.91 -4.67
C ILE A 754 -29.50 26.84 -5.58
N ALA A 755 -29.60 25.78 -6.38
CA ALA A 755 -30.68 25.60 -7.35
C ALA A 755 -32.06 25.58 -6.67
N GLU A 756 -32.18 24.96 -5.50
CA GLU A 756 -33.44 24.96 -4.75
C GLU A 756 -33.78 26.36 -4.23
N ILE A 757 -32.84 27.05 -3.59
CA ILE A 757 -33.03 28.42 -3.06
C ILE A 757 -33.49 29.37 -4.17
N VAL A 758 -32.76 29.43 -5.30
CA VAL A 758 -33.10 30.37 -6.37
C VAL A 758 -34.39 30.00 -7.11
N SER A 759 -34.82 28.74 -7.05
CA SER A 759 -36.10 28.32 -7.64
C SER A 759 -37.33 28.76 -6.85
N GLN A 760 -37.15 29.15 -5.58
CA GLN A 760 -38.23 29.55 -4.68
C GLN A 760 -38.26 31.08 -4.54
N GLU A 761 -39.15 31.78 -5.27
CA GLU A 761 -39.18 33.25 -5.35
C GLU A 761 -39.22 33.99 -3.98
N LYS A 762 -39.75 33.34 -2.93
CA LYS A 762 -39.87 33.90 -1.58
C LYS A 762 -38.66 33.63 -0.69
N ASP A 763 -37.75 32.78 -1.13
CA ASP A 763 -36.54 32.43 -0.42
C ASP A 763 -35.49 33.52 -0.62
N ASN A 764 -35.10 34.17 0.47
CA ASN A 764 -34.14 35.28 0.47
C ASN A 764 -32.83 34.92 1.18
N THR A 765 -32.54 33.62 1.31
CA THR A 765 -31.33 33.13 1.98
C THR A 765 -30.08 33.60 1.25
N LYS A 766 -29.11 34.16 1.98
CA LYS A 766 -27.86 34.65 1.37
C LYS A 766 -26.89 33.50 1.16
N MET A 767 -26.14 33.53 0.06
CA MET A 767 -25.19 32.48 -0.30
C MET A 767 -23.86 33.09 -0.70
N LYS A 768 -22.78 32.66 -0.05
CA LYS A 768 -21.40 32.94 -0.47
C LYS A 768 -20.76 31.62 -0.84
N MET A 769 -20.19 31.53 -2.03
CA MET A 769 -19.55 30.33 -2.52
C MET A 769 -18.08 30.57 -2.82
N PHE A 770 -17.22 29.70 -2.32
CA PHE A 770 -15.84 29.56 -2.76
C PHE A 770 -15.73 28.29 -3.59
N TYR A 771 -15.35 28.43 -4.86
CA TYR A 771 -15.27 27.30 -5.79
C TYR A 771 -13.86 27.13 -6.34
N ALA A 772 -13.13 26.14 -5.82
CA ALA A 772 -11.75 25.85 -6.22
C ALA A 772 -11.68 24.84 -7.35
N ASN A 773 -10.95 25.20 -8.41
CA ASN A 773 -10.71 24.36 -9.59
C ASN A 773 -9.25 24.46 -10.04
N ARG A 774 -8.78 23.53 -10.87
CA ARG A 774 -7.39 23.56 -11.37
C ARG A 774 -7.22 24.66 -12.39
N ALA A 775 -7.90 24.54 -13.53
CA ALA A 775 -7.91 25.53 -14.59
C ALA A 775 -9.34 26.02 -14.88
N LEU A 776 -9.46 27.05 -15.72
CA LEU A 776 -10.76 27.62 -16.11
C LEU A 776 -11.71 26.58 -16.73
N GLY A 777 -11.18 25.66 -17.54
CA GLY A 777 -11.96 24.58 -18.15
C GLY A 777 -12.45 23.50 -17.19
N ASP A 778 -11.99 23.51 -15.93
CA ASP A 778 -12.41 22.56 -14.91
C ASP A 778 -13.58 23.10 -14.07
N ILE A 779 -14.04 24.33 -14.29
CA ILE A 779 -15.17 24.90 -13.56
C ILE A 779 -16.47 24.27 -14.07
N LEU A 780 -16.88 23.18 -13.42
CA LEU A 780 -18.11 22.48 -13.76
C LEU A 780 -19.34 23.32 -13.38
N CYS A 781 -20.41 23.23 -14.19
CA CYS A 781 -21.66 23.98 -14.02
C CYS A 781 -21.51 25.52 -14.09
N TYR A 782 -20.45 26.05 -14.72
CA TYR A 782 -20.20 27.49 -14.79
C TYR A 782 -21.40 28.29 -15.34
N GLU A 783 -21.97 27.86 -16.47
CA GLU A 783 -23.11 28.55 -17.09
C GLU A 783 -24.36 28.56 -16.21
N ASP A 784 -24.63 27.43 -15.54
CA ASP A 784 -25.75 27.30 -14.60
C ASP A 784 -25.55 28.25 -13.40
N LEU A 785 -24.35 28.28 -12.81
CA LEU A 785 -24.00 29.14 -11.67
C LEU A 785 -24.12 30.63 -12.01
N GLU A 786 -23.62 31.05 -13.18
CA GLU A 786 -23.81 32.42 -13.67
C GLU A 786 -25.26 32.72 -14.04
N GLY A 787 -26.03 31.71 -14.44
CA GLY A 787 -27.47 31.78 -14.62
C GLY A 787 -28.21 32.04 -13.30
N PHE A 788 -27.85 31.33 -12.23
CA PHE A 788 -28.46 31.46 -10.91
C PHE A 788 -28.28 32.86 -10.32
N LYS A 789 -27.14 33.53 -10.55
CA LYS A 789 -26.91 34.93 -10.13
C LYS A 789 -27.93 35.93 -10.70
N LYS A 790 -28.61 35.60 -11.81
CA LYS A 790 -29.55 36.49 -12.49
C LYS A 790 -30.97 36.45 -11.89
N PHE A 791 -31.25 35.49 -11.00
CA PHE A 791 -32.54 35.43 -10.32
C PHE A 791 -32.67 36.59 -9.33
N THR A 792 -33.87 37.16 -9.22
CA THR A 792 -34.10 38.36 -8.39
C THR A 792 -33.92 38.11 -6.89
N ASN A 793 -34.06 36.86 -6.46
CA ASN A 793 -33.88 36.42 -5.07
C ASN A 793 -32.53 35.71 -4.83
N ALA A 794 -31.61 35.71 -5.81
CA ALA A 794 -30.44 34.84 -5.80
C ALA A 794 -29.55 35.03 -4.57
N ASN A 795 -29.33 36.28 -4.14
CA ASN A 795 -28.42 36.64 -3.03
C ASN A 795 -27.11 35.84 -3.05
N LEU A 796 -26.58 35.55 -4.24
CA LEU A 796 -25.50 34.59 -4.49
C LEU A 796 -24.24 35.30 -4.96
N GLU A 797 -23.19 35.23 -4.15
CA GLU A 797 -21.83 35.59 -4.56
C GLU A 797 -20.98 34.34 -4.74
N ILE A 798 -20.21 34.30 -5.83
CA ILE A 798 -19.31 33.17 -6.12
C ILE A 798 -17.92 33.71 -6.41
N ASP A 799 -16.97 33.27 -5.59
CA ASP A 799 -15.55 33.51 -5.77
C ASP A 799 -14.92 32.25 -6.38
N TYR A 800 -14.63 32.33 -7.69
CA TYR A 800 -13.90 31.28 -8.38
C TYR A 800 -12.42 31.36 -8.04
N CYS A 801 -11.83 30.23 -7.64
CA CYS A 801 -10.42 30.13 -7.32
C CYS A 801 -9.74 29.11 -8.23
N LEU A 802 -8.65 29.50 -8.88
CA LEU A 802 -7.88 28.65 -9.79
C LEU A 802 -6.45 28.47 -9.30
N SER A 803 -5.93 27.24 -9.36
CA SER A 803 -4.50 26.98 -9.14
C SER A 803 -3.65 27.30 -10.37
N GLU A 804 -4.22 27.16 -11.57
CA GLU A 804 -3.63 27.48 -12.86
C GLU A 804 -4.46 28.57 -13.53
N THR A 805 -3.94 29.80 -13.54
CA THR A 805 -4.68 30.97 -14.00
C THR A 805 -4.31 31.33 -15.44
N PRO A 806 -5.31 31.56 -16.33
CA PRO A 806 -5.05 32.13 -17.63
C PRO A 806 -4.63 33.61 -17.51
N GLU A 807 -3.96 34.12 -18.53
CA GLU A 807 -3.60 35.54 -18.60
C GLU A 807 -4.86 36.42 -18.48
N GLY A 808 -4.83 37.40 -17.56
CA GLY A 808 -5.96 38.30 -17.29
C GLY A 808 -7.04 37.76 -16.35
N TRP A 809 -6.81 36.64 -15.65
CA TRP A 809 -7.72 36.12 -14.62
C TRP A 809 -8.00 37.15 -13.51
N LYS A 810 -9.28 37.38 -13.23
CA LYS A 810 -9.75 38.35 -12.22
C LYS A 810 -10.28 37.72 -10.93
N GLY A 811 -10.38 36.39 -10.89
CA GLY A 811 -10.82 35.66 -9.69
C GLY A 811 -9.67 35.40 -8.72
N LEU A 812 -9.93 34.55 -7.73
CA LEU A 812 -8.93 34.16 -6.75
C LEU A 812 -7.91 33.20 -7.36
N THR A 813 -6.68 33.24 -6.85
CA THR A 813 -5.57 32.39 -7.30
C THR A 813 -5.02 31.60 -6.12
N GLY A 814 -4.79 30.30 -6.31
CA GLY A 814 -4.22 29.42 -5.29
C GLY A 814 -5.27 28.57 -4.56
N TYR A 815 -5.27 28.62 -3.23
CA TYR A 815 -6.08 27.76 -2.37
C TYR A 815 -6.74 28.58 -1.25
N LEU A 816 -7.77 28.03 -0.60
CA LEU A 816 -8.35 28.62 0.60
C LEU A 816 -7.30 28.63 1.72
N ASN A 817 -6.85 29.82 2.11
CA ASN A 817 -5.91 30.01 3.22
C ASN A 817 -6.64 30.56 4.45
N LYS A 818 -5.90 30.69 5.56
CA LYS A 818 -6.46 31.15 6.83
C LYS A 818 -6.98 32.58 6.74
N GLU A 819 -6.30 33.46 6.02
CA GLU A 819 -6.70 34.86 5.87
C GLU A 819 -8.06 34.98 5.17
N LEU A 820 -8.27 34.25 4.08
CA LEU A 820 -9.52 34.24 3.33
C LEU A 820 -10.65 33.52 4.10
N TRP A 821 -10.32 32.44 4.81
CA TRP A 821 -11.25 31.77 5.71
C TRP A 821 -11.77 32.72 6.80
N ASP A 822 -10.86 33.39 7.51
CA ASP A 822 -11.20 34.34 8.58
C ASP A 822 -12.07 35.49 8.02
N GLN A 823 -11.76 35.97 6.81
CA GLN A 823 -12.58 36.97 6.11
C GLN A 823 -14.00 36.46 5.86
N TYR A 824 -14.17 35.27 5.26
CA TYR A 824 -15.49 34.73 4.96
C TYR A 824 -16.33 34.48 6.22
N ILE A 825 -15.71 33.97 7.28
CA ILE A 825 -16.40 33.76 8.55
C ILE A 825 -16.90 35.10 9.14
N GLU A 826 -16.07 36.15 9.13
CA GLU A 826 -16.50 37.48 9.58
C GLU A 826 -17.58 38.11 8.69
N GLU A 827 -17.58 37.84 7.39
CA GLU A 827 -18.67 38.23 6.49
C GLU A 827 -19.97 37.51 6.81
N GLN A 828 -19.93 36.18 7.05
CA GLN A 828 -21.13 35.41 7.39
C GLN A 828 -21.72 35.81 8.74
N LYS A 829 -20.89 36.08 9.75
CA LYS A 829 -21.36 36.57 11.07
C LYS A 829 -22.19 37.86 10.96
N LYS A 830 -21.90 38.73 10.00
CA LYS A 830 -22.68 39.97 9.75
C LYS A 830 -24.06 39.69 9.14
N ASN A 831 -24.26 38.53 8.53
CA ASN A 831 -25.51 38.13 7.91
C ASN A 831 -26.51 37.48 8.87
N GLY A 832 -26.09 37.15 10.10
CA GLY A 832 -26.92 36.47 11.09
C GLY A 832 -26.48 35.02 11.31
N GLU A 833 -27.45 34.13 11.46
CA GLU A 833 -27.19 32.70 11.61
C GLU A 833 -26.69 32.10 10.28
N PHE A 834 -25.66 31.26 10.33
CA PHE A 834 -25.11 30.65 9.12
C PHE A 834 -24.64 29.21 9.31
N MET A 835 -24.61 28.49 8.19
CA MET A 835 -24.06 27.13 8.06
C MET A 835 -22.96 27.11 7.00
N VAL A 836 -21.95 26.28 7.20
CA VAL A 836 -20.87 26.02 6.25
C VAL A 836 -21.10 24.66 5.60
N LEU A 837 -21.14 24.63 4.28
CA LEU A 837 -21.43 23.45 3.46
C LEU A 837 -20.19 23.09 2.66
N VAL A 838 -19.60 21.92 2.90
CA VAL A 838 -18.27 21.55 2.39
C VAL A 838 -18.34 20.29 1.55
N CYS A 839 -17.83 20.34 0.33
CA CYS A 839 -17.64 19.14 -0.50
C CYS A 839 -16.48 19.33 -1.49
N GLY A 840 -15.56 18.37 -1.55
CA GLY A 840 -14.41 18.48 -2.43
C GLY A 840 -13.42 17.33 -2.26
N PRO A 841 -12.25 17.40 -2.94
CA PRO A 841 -11.21 16.40 -2.78
C PRO A 841 -10.75 16.28 -1.32
N PRO A 842 -10.28 15.10 -0.87
CA PRO A 842 -9.88 14.89 0.52
C PRO A 842 -8.87 15.92 1.06
N GLY A 843 -7.97 16.43 0.22
CA GLY A 843 -7.03 17.48 0.60
C GLY A 843 -7.70 18.82 0.93
N MET A 844 -8.76 19.20 0.20
CA MET A 844 -9.54 20.41 0.50
C MET A 844 -10.35 20.24 1.79
N VAL A 845 -11.03 19.09 1.93
CA VAL A 845 -11.84 18.78 3.13
C VAL A 845 -10.95 18.79 4.38
N GLY A 846 -9.80 18.11 4.35
CA GLY A 846 -8.86 18.08 5.48
C GLY A 846 -8.26 19.46 5.81
N ALA A 847 -8.05 20.32 4.81
CA ALA A 847 -7.62 21.70 5.06
C ALA A 847 -8.71 22.52 5.77
N ILE A 848 -9.97 22.36 5.38
CA ILE A 848 -11.11 23.04 6.02
C ILE A 848 -11.32 22.50 7.44
N GLU A 849 -11.24 21.19 7.67
CA GLU A 849 -11.31 20.63 9.02
C GLU A 849 -10.26 21.22 9.96
N LYS A 850 -9.04 21.44 9.45
CA LYS A 850 -7.97 22.09 10.19
C LYS A 850 -8.32 23.56 10.50
N LEU A 851 -8.81 24.30 9.51
CA LEU A 851 -9.23 25.70 9.69
C LEU A 851 -10.38 25.83 10.70
N VAL A 852 -11.36 24.92 10.67
CA VAL A 852 -12.46 24.87 11.64
C VAL A 852 -11.91 24.66 13.06
N LYS A 853 -11.00 23.71 13.25
CA LYS A 853 -10.36 23.44 14.57
C LYS A 853 -9.50 24.59 15.09
N GLU A 854 -8.90 25.36 14.19
CA GLU A 854 -8.07 26.53 14.51
C GLU A 854 -8.89 27.81 14.71
N SER A 855 -10.20 27.76 14.45
CA SER A 855 -11.14 28.87 14.57
C SER A 855 -12.10 28.70 15.75
N ASP A 856 -12.74 29.77 16.19
CA ASP A 856 -13.81 29.74 17.21
C ASP A 856 -15.18 29.31 16.64
N LEU A 857 -15.23 28.69 15.45
CA LEU A 857 -16.48 28.25 14.82
C LEU A 857 -16.98 26.96 15.48
N ASP A 858 -18.26 26.94 15.89
CA ASP A 858 -18.92 25.73 16.39
C ASP A 858 -18.93 24.64 15.29
N PRO A 859 -18.31 23.47 15.50
CA PRO A 859 -18.27 22.40 14.50
C PRO A 859 -19.66 21.92 14.05
N SER A 860 -20.70 22.08 14.88
CA SER A 860 -22.08 21.72 14.53
C SER A 860 -22.68 22.60 13.42
N ARG A 861 -22.04 23.73 13.10
CA ARG A 861 -22.41 24.62 11.99
C ARG A 861 -21.78 24.21 10.65
N VAL A 862 -21.01 23.12 10.61
CA VAL A 862 -20.33 22.67 9.40
C VAL A 862 -20.89 21.32 8.97
N VAL A 863 -21.33 21.24 7.71
CA VAL A 863 -21.79 20.01 7.07
C VAL A 863 -20.75 19.60 6.03
N TYR A 864 -20.27 18.36 6.15
CA TYR A 864 -19.40 17.73 5.18
C TYR A 864 -20.22 16.71 4.39
N PHE A 865 -20.28 16.85 3.07
CA PHE A 865 -21.05 15.97 2.17
C PHE A 865 -20.24 14.78 1.66
#